data_AF-R6ASB4-F1
#
_entry.id   AF-R6ASB4-F1
#
_cell.length_a   1.000
_cell.length_b   1.000
_cell.length_c   1.000
_cell.angle_alpha   90.00
_cell.angle_beta   90.00
_cell.angle_gamma   90.00
#
_symmetry.space_group_name_H-M   'P 1'
#
loop_
_entity.id
_entity.type
_entity.pdbx_description
1 polymer ?
#
loop_
_entity_poly.entity_id
_entity_poly.type
_entity_poly.pdbx_seq_one_letter_code
_entity_poly.pdbx_strand_id
1 'polypeptide(L)'
;MKKTSLSSYRNHALFALLALLFAACVFCLGCNSGSDSQQTPAPASATPAPTEVPTATPVPEPVRKLTSFDTSLLPVLHPFGQSGALACQSDYESKKTTFTTVDIVSDSVIKSVTIDGNWSVSDEIFPDDTFAAFNADENEWILFDSDLNQKKRFDVETIYGQFSHDLTEYYFLKDSVLCSMNIETGKVSPVEAAFNLRFNSLVDIHPTEDKLFLDAFLSPDTMLCGTALLDLGSNSFSMISSDSFIPHFTEDSDVYFFKYNTDAGGYDVTYSADGSFVFADASLLPGGETELYPVPYSDCIVTSGNSPALFRLGSALECCDLTQYGIEHELLAQCFMPNIGGIIAVSYVESQFEFNLISPSVLDYSVIDGTEPAESMLTVNEYIAEDYWFAVNGSSLPENLQGVRSRADEISEKYGVRILLSSQCLPACTFAEYPTTTTDQMDLADEAASINAALDSLEEALSLYPEGFFPQFRSEFGDGGIRIMLVGGFESNFNMIGYSVQNSLWHNIYVDIFSEGLVGTYCHEIWHATEDHITSINYGEFDVVQWAELNPDGFQYIFDPAESILNEGDYTYFGSTKPKDCYFIDGYAKTNEREDRARIMEYAMTGFFGSELSEYPHLYAKLRYMSDKIRQYFDTTGWNTPRWEDALGE
;
A
#
# COMPACT_ATOMS: atom_id res chain seq x y z
N MET A 1 -9.07 -5.11 -20.06
CA MET A 1 -9.75 -4.63 -18.84
C MET A 1 -9.59 -5.65 -17.73
N LYS A 2 -8.42 -5.65 -17.08
CA LYS A 2 -8.11 -6.45 -15.89
C LYS A 2 -8.47 -5.59 -14.68
N LYS A 3 -9.36 -6.07 -13.82
CA LYS A 3 -9.55 -5.51 -12.48
C LYS A 3 -8.34 -5.95 -11.65
N THR A 4 -7.38 -5.07 -11.48
CA THR A 4 -6.28 -5.22 -10.51
C THR A 4 -6.86 -5.10 -9.11
N SER A 5 -6.70 -6.15 -8.31
CA SER A 5 -7.05 -6.20 -6.90
C SER A 5 -6.11 -5.31 -6.08
N LEU A 6 -6.50 -4.05 -5.91
CA LEU A 6 -6.00 -3.22 -4.81
C LEU A 6 -6.65 -3.70 -3.51
N SER A 7 -6.16 -4.79 -2.93
CA SER A 7 -6.65 -5.31 -1.65
C SER A 7 -5.52 -5.97 -0.85
N SER A 8 -4.82 -5.18 -0.05
CA SER A 8 -4.32 -5.67 1.25
C SER A 8 -4.17 -4.52 2.26
N TYR A 9 -4.01 -3.27 1.81
CA TYR A 9 -3.87 -2.11 2.72
C TYR A 9 -5.06 -1.16 2.83
N ARG A 10 -6.12 -1.36 2.04
CA ARG A 10 -7.34 -0.55 2.18
C ARG A 10 -8.24 -1.06 3.30
N ASN A 11 -8.15 -2.31 3.76
CA ASN A 11 -9.23 -2.87 4.58
C ASN A 11 -9.32 -2.31 6.00
N HIS A 12 -8.22 -1.90 6.66
CA HIS A 12 -8.33 -1.35 8.03
C HIS A 12 -8.77 0.13 8.05
N ALA A 13 -8.28 0.96 7.12
CA ALA A 13 -8.73 2.36 7.00
C ALA A 13 -10.12 2.51 6.35
N LEU A 14 -10.49 1.60 5.44
CA LEU A 14 -11.82 1.59 4.81
C LEU A 14 -12.90 1.04 5.74
N PHE A 15 -12.58 0.15 6.70
CA PHE A 15 -13.53 -0.29 7.73
C PHE A 15 -13.95 0.85 8.67
N ALA A 16 -13.03 1.72 9.06
CA ALA A 16 -13.35 2.93 9.81
C ALA A 16 -14.25 3.89 9.01
N LEU A 17 -14.07 3.96 7.68
CA LEU A 17 -14.83 4.86 6.80
C LEU A 17 -16.21 4.29 6.37
N LEU A 18 -16.36 2.97 6.26
CA LEU A 18 -17.62 2.29 5.91
C LEU A 18 -18.57 2.15 7.11
N ALA A 19 -18.04 2.01 8.32
CA ALA A 19 -18.85 2.02 9.55
C ALA A 19 -19.55 3.37 9.79
N LEU A 20 -18.95 4.48 9.31
CA LEU A 20 -19.49 5.85 9.42
C LEU A 20 -20.76 6.10 8.59
N LEU A 21 -21.05 5.29 7.56
CA LEU A 21 -22.20 5.52 6.67
C LEU A 21 -23.49 4.80 7.11
N PHE A 22 -23.42 3.81 8.00
CA PHE A 22 -24.59 3.04 8.44
C PHE A 22 -25.22 3.53 9.76
N ALA A 23 -24.48 4.24 10.62
CA ALA A 23 -24.98 4.69 11.93
C ALA A 23 -25.89 5.94 11.88
N ALA A 24 -25.94 6.67 10.76
CA ALA A 24 -26.64 7.96 10.68
C ALA A 24 -28.16 7.89 10.39
N CYS A 25 -28.78 6.71 10.28
CA CYS A 25 -30.16 6.58 9.74
C CYS A 25 -31.24 6.02 10.69
N VAL A 26 -30.99 5.79 11.98
CA VAL A 26 -32.06 5.30 12.88
C VAL A 26 -32.05 6.01 14.24
N PHE A 27 -32.52 7.25 14.27
CA PHE A 27 -33.06 7.89 15.48
C PHE A 27 -34.43 8.46 15.17
N CYS A 28 -35.50 7.90 15.77
CA CYS A 28 -36.70 8.64 16.22
C CYS A 28 -37.76 7.73 16.90
N LEU A 29 -38.14 8.11 18.14
CA LEU A 29 -39.41 7.86 18.88
C LEU A 29 -39.62 6.44 19.48
N GLY A 30 -40.04 6.20 20.73
CA GLY A 30 -40.44 7.03 21.87
C GLY A 30 -41.14 6.18 22.98
N CYS A 31 -40.80 6.49 24.24
CA CYS A 31 -41.58 6.47 25.51
C CYS A 31 -42.50 5.29 25.96
N ASN A 32 -42.19 4.74 27.16
CA ASN A 32 -42.91 4.88 28.46
C ASN A 32 -43.46 3.64 29.23
N SER A 33 -43.03 3.59 30.51
CA SER A 33 -43.78 3.27 31.75
C SER A 33 -44.10 1.83 32.17
N GLY A 34 -43.82 1.52 33.46
CA GLY A 34 -44.48 0.46 34.23
C GLY A 34 -43.69 -0.04 35.45
N SER A 35 -43.97 0.52 36.63
CA SER A 35 -43.47 0.08 37.94
C SER A 35 -44.24 -1.14 38.47
N ASP A 36 -43.63 -2.01 39.30
CA ASP A 36 -44.05 -2.25 40.69
C ASP A 36 -43.30 -3.36 41.44
N SER A 37 -42.86 -2.96 42.64
CA SER A 37 -42.77 -3.67 43.94
C SER A 37 -42.25 -5.10 44.09
N GLN A 38 -41.06 -5.18 44.71
CA GLN A 38 -40.75 -5.83 45.99
C GLN A 38 -41.61 -7.01 46.50
N GLN A 39 -40.94 -8.14 46.76
CA GLN A 39 -41.09 -8.83 48.05
C GLN A 39 -39.88 -9.71 48.40
N THR A 40 -39.18 -9.33 49.46
CA THR A 40 -38.16 -10.13 50.16
C THR A 40 -38.84 -11.03 51.20
N PRO A 41 -38.28 -12.22 51.47
CA PRO A 41 -38.22 -12.70 52.85
C PRO A 41 -36.79 -13.11 53.26
N ALA A 42 -36.41 -12.69 54.46
CA ALA A 42 -35.21 -13.08 55.18
C ALA A 42 -35.48 -14.32 56.09
N PRO A 43 -34.56 -14.74 56.97
CA PRO A 43 -33.35 -15.52 56.70
C PRO A 43 -33.37 -16.87 57.46
N ALA A 44 -32.64 -17.89 57.00
CA ALA A 44 -32.51 -19.15 57.73
C ALA A 44 -31.03 -19.53 57.98
N SER A 45 -30.63 -19.29 59.24
CA SER A 45 -29.69 -20.05 60.09
C SER A 45 -28.49 -20.79 59.48
N ALA A 46 -27.30 -20.34 59.90
CA ALA A 46 -26.00 -20.95 59.75
C ALA A 46 -25.89 -22.37 60.31
N THR A 47 -25.20 -23.25 59.56
CA THR A 47 -24.66 -24.55 60.02
C THR A 47 -23.28 -24.73 59.34
N PRO A 48 -22.27 -25.31 60.02
CA PRO A 48 -20.86 -25.00 59.77
C PRO A 48 -20.22 -25.77 58.60
N ALA A 49 -19.14 -25.19 58.09
CA ALA A 49 -18.37 -25.62 56.93
C ALA A 49 -17.81 -27.05 57.04
N PRO A 50 -17.88 -27.85 55.96
CA PRO A 50 -16.98 -28.96 55.73
C PRO A 50 -15.78 -28.53 54.87
N THR A 51 -14.63 -29.01 55.32
CA THR A 51 -13.27 -28.91 54.79
C THR A 51 -13.16 -29.07 53.27
N GLU A 52 -12.33 -28.20 52.68
CA GLU A 52 -11.92 -28.14 51.26
C GLU A 52 -11.53 -29.52 50.70
N VAL A 53 -12.23 -29.90 49.64
CA VAL A 53 -11.75 -30.81 48.59
C VAL A 53 -11.26 -29.88 47.46
N PRO A 54 -10.12 -30.13 46.79
CA PRO A 54 -9.72 -29.31 45.65
C PRO A 54 -10.83 -29.39 44.62
N THR A 55 -11.56 -28.28 44.43
CA THR A 55 -12.57 -28.17 43.39
C THR A 55 -11.84 -28.42 42.08
N ALA A 56 -12.28 -29.44 41.33
CA ALA A 56 -11.87 -29.59 39.94
C ALA A 56 -12.04 -28.22 39.26
N THR A 57 -11.02 -27.76 38.55
CA THR A 57 -11.12 -26.55 37.73
C THR A 57 -12.41 -26.67 36.92
N PRO A 58 -13.37 -25.72 37.05
CA PRO A 58 -14.62 -25.81 36.32
C PRO A 58 -14.29 -25.93 34.83
N VAL A 59 -14.94 -26.88 34.15
CA VAL A 59 -14.82 -27.01 32.69
C VAL A 59 -15.28 -25.68 32.09
N PRO A 60 -14.50 -25.06 31.19
CA PRO A 60 -14.89 -23.80 30.58
C PRO A 60 -16.24 -23.95 29.86
N GLU A 61 -17.10 -22.93 29.99
CA GLU A 61 -18.31 -22.85 29.17
C GLU A 61 -17.91 -22.57 27.70
N PRO A 62 -18.52 -23.23 26.69
CA PRO A 62 -18.12 -23.05 25.29
C PRO A 62 -18.20 -21.60 24.80
N VAL A 63 -19.27 -20.91 25.18
CA VAL A 63 -19.44 -19.48 24.96
C VAL A 63 -19.99 -18.86 26.23
N ARG A 64 -19.39 -17.75 26.68
CA ARG A 64 -19.84 -16.97 27.83
C ARG A 64 -20.00 -15.50 27.44
N LYS A 65 -21.19 -14.95 27.66
CA LYS A 65 -21.48 -13.53 27.45
C LYS A 65 -20.74 -12.67 28.48
N LEU A 66 -20.10 -11.61 28.02
CA LEU A 66 -19.38 -10.62 28.83
C LEU A 66 -20.24 -9.37 28.99
N THR A 67 -20.25 -8.79 30.19
CA THR A 67 -21.14 -7.68 30.56
C THR A 67 -20.41 -6.43 31.02
N SER A 68 -19.07 -6.50 31.18
CA SER A 68 -18.27 -5.37 31.66
C SER A 68 -17.81 -4.39 30.59
N PHE A 69 -17.94 -4.72 29.31
CA PHE A 69 -17.59 -3.81 28.22
C PHE A 69 -18.68 -2.76 27.99
N ASP A 70 -18.29 -1.56 27.58
CA ASP A 70 -19.22 -0.56 27.08
C ASP A 70 -19.75 -1.00 25.71
N THR A 71 -21.08 -1.09 25.61
CA THR A 71 -21.80 -1.61 24.44
C THR A 71 -22.24 -0.53 23.45
N SER A 72 -21.86 0.73 23.67
CA SER A 72 -22.29 1.87 22.86
C SER A 72 -21.47 2.11 21.59
N LEU A 73 -20.19 1.70 21.59
CA LEU A 73 -19.25 1.87 20.48
C LEU A 73 -18.46 0.59 20.24
N LEU A 74 -18.16 0.28 18.97
CA LEU A 74 -17.29 -0.85 18.62
C LEU A 74 -15.87 -0.54 19.10
N PRO A 75 -15.28 -1.34 20.00
CA PRO A 75 -13.91 -1.12 20.43
C PRO A 75 -12.92 -1.79 19.47
N VAL A 76 -11.71 -1.24 19.42
CA VAL A 76 -10.51 -2.03 19.09
C VAL A 76 -10.09 -2.78 20.35
N LEU A 77 -9.94 -4.10 20.25
CA LEU A 77 -9.61 -4.97 21.37
C LEU A 77 -8.14 -5.40 21.31
N HIS A 78 -7.51 -5.50 22.48
CA HIS A 78 -6.12 -5.93 22.60
C HIS A 78 -5.95 -6.81 23.85
N PRO A 79 -5.21 -7.94 23.79
CA PRO A 79 -4.96 -8.75 24.98
C PRO A 79 -4.08 -8.01 25.99
N PHE A 80 -4.37 -8.13 27.28
CA PHE A 80 -3.73 -7.28 28.28
C PHE A 80 -3.53 -7.97 29.63
N GLY A 81 -2.28 -8.21 30.01
CA GLY A 81 -1.98 -8.95 31.24
C GLY A 81 -2.39 -10.42 31.17
N GLN A 82 -2.45 -11.05 32.35
CA GLN A 82 -2.69 -12.50 32.46
C GLN A 82 -4.14 -12.90 32.16
N SER A 83 -5.11 -12.04 32.45
CA SER A 83 -6.53 -12.33 32.22
C SER A 83 -7.34 -11.16 31.70
N GLY A 84 -6.69 -10.04 31.39
CA GLY A 84 -7.36 -8.81 31.01
C GLY A 84 -7.45 -8.65 29.50
N ALA A 85 -8.45 -7.90 29.04
CA ALA A 85 -8.47 -7.32 27.70
C ALA A 85 -8.57 -5.80 27.81
N LEU A 86 -7.92 -5.11 26.89
CA LEU A 86 -8.02 -3.68 26.69
C LEU A 86 -9.04 -3.39 25.59
N ALA A 87 -10.02 -2.55 25.88
CA ALA A 87 -10.93 -1.97 24.89
C ALA A 87 -10.59 -0.50 24.66
N CYS A 88 -10.29 -0.16 23.41
CA CYS A 88 -10.05 1.19 22.94
C CYS A 88 -11.26 1.69 22.15
N GLN A 89 -11.90 2.75 22.63
CA GLN A 89 -13.10 3.33 22.01
C GLN A 89 -12.87 4.82 21.74
N SER A 90 -12.99 5.19 20.47
CA SER A 90 -12.80 6.57 19.99
C SER A 90 -14.11 7.19 19.55
N ASP A 91 -14.49 8.29 20.19
CA ASP A 91 -15.55 9.18 19.75
C ASP A 91 -14.96 10.25 18.83
N TYR A 92 -15.13 10.05 17.54
CA TYR A 92 -14.61 10.93 16.49
C TYR A 92 -15.29 12.31 16.47
N GLU A 93 -16.50 12.46 17.02
CA GLU A 93 -17.19 13.75 17.10
C GLU A 93 -16.60 14.62 18.21
N SER A 94 -16.41 14.03 19.40
CA SER A 94 -15.82 14.73 20.54
C SER A 94 -14.29 14.72 20.54
N LYS A 95 -13.67 13.94 19.64
CA LYS A 95 -12.22 13.68 19.55
C LYS A 95 -11.65 13.20 20.88
N LYS A 96 -12.25 12.15 21.42
CA LYS A 96 -11.81 11.54 22.69
C LYS A 96 -11.72 10.04 22.56
N THR A 97 -10.65 9.48 23.12
CA THR A 97 -10.45 8.04 23.19
C THR A 97 -10.45 7.58 24.63
N THR A 98 -11.21 6.52 24.91
CA THR A 98 -11.25 5.86 26.21
C THR A 98 -10.63 4.48 26.10
N PHE A 99 -9.66 4.21 26.98
CA PHE A 99 -9.04 2.90 27.16
C PHE A 99 -9.61 2.27 28.44
N THR A 100 -10.20 1.09 28.32
CA THR A 100 -10.79 0.36 29.45
C THR A 100 -10.19 -1.03 29.53
N THR A 101 -9.62 -1.39 30.68
CA THR A 101 -9.13 -2.74 30.95
C THR A 101 -10.18 -3.53 31.71
N VAL A 102 -10.48 -4.74 31.23
CA VAL A 102 -11.50 -5.64 31.78
C VAL A 102 -10.84 -6.97 32.12
N ASP A 103 -10.98 -7.45 33.36
CA ASP A 103 -10.61 -8.81 33.71
C ASP A 103 -11.67 -9.75 33.14
N ILE A 104 -11.27 -10.57 32.17
CA ILE A 104 -12.16 -11.47 31.46
C ILE A 104 -12.66 -12.56 32.40
N VAL A 105 -11.83 -13.10 33.29
CA VAL A 105 -12.23 -14.24 34.15
C VAL A 105 -13.34 -13.81 35.10
N SER A 106 -13.16 -12.69 35.81
CA SER A 106 -14.18 -12.17 36.72
C SER A 106 -15.30 -11.40 36.02
N ASP A 107 -15.16 -11.10 34.72
CA ASP A 107 -16.01 -10.18 33.96
C ASP A 107 -16.22 -8.88 34.75
N SER A 108 -15.12 -8.16 35.02
CA SER A 108 -15.17 -6.89 35.75
C SER A 108 -14.19 -5.85 35.20
N VAL A 109 -14.62 -4.59 35.16
CA VAL A 109 -13.75 -3.46 34.79
C VAL A 109 -12.67 -3.26 35.87
N ILE A 110 -11.41 -3.27 35.43
CA ILE A 110 -10.25 -3.00 36.28
C ILE A 110 -9.99 -1.49 36.33
N LYS A 111 -9.83 -0.85 35.17
CA LYS A 111 -9.47 0.57 35.06
C LYS A 111 -9.99 1.16 33.75
N SER A 112 -10.23 2.46 33.75
CA SER A 112 -10.58 3.21 32.54
C SER A 112 -9.92 4.59 32.56
N VAL A 113 -9.41 5.03 31.41
CA VAL A 113 -8.76 6.34 31.20
C VAL A 113 -9.23 6.93 29.88
N THR A 114 -9.62 8.20 29.89
CA THR A 114 -9.98 8.95 28.67
C THR A 114 -8.92 10.01 28.38
N ILE A 115 -8.49 10.09 27.13
CA ILE A 115 -7.57 11.11 26.61
C ILE A 115 -8.17 11.86 25.43
N ASP A 116 -7.61 13.03 25.13
CA ASP A 116 -7.99 13.82 23.96
C ASP A 116 -7.29 13.30 22.69
N GLY A 117 -7.98 13.37 21.55
CA GLY A 117 -7.54 12.85 20.25
C GLY A 117 -8.29 11.58 19.83
N ASN A 118 -8.08 11.18 18.58
CA ASN A 118 -8.59 9.93 18.03
C ASN A 118 -7.45 8.93 17.98
N TRP A 119 -7.44 8.00 18.92
CA TRP A 119 -6.41 7.00 19.07
C TRP A 119 -6.96 5.60 18.76
N SER A 120 -6.11 4.73 18.24
CA SER A 120 -6.33 3.29 18.12
C SER A 120 -5.19 2.54 18.80
N VAL A 121 -5.33 1.24 19.03
CA VAL A 121 -4.30 0.38 19.64
C VAL A 121 -3.68 -0.50 18.54
N SER A 122 -2.39 -0.82 18.67
CA SER A 122 -1.71 -1.81 17.83
C SER A 122 -2.12 -3.24 18.21
N ASP A 123 -2.05 -4.18 17.27
CA ASP A 123 -2.30 -5.60 17.54
C ASP A 123 -1.13 -6.26 18.31
N GLU A 124 0.06 -5.65 18.30
CA GLU A 124 1.31 -6.24 18.82
C GLU A 124 1.35 -6.38 20.35
N ILE A 125 1.70 -7.57 20.82
CA ILE A 125 1.75 -7.92 22.24
C ILE A 125 3.18 -7.80 22.78
N PHE A 126 3.35 -7.05 23.86
CA PHE A 126 4.67 -6.83 24.47
C PHE A 126 4.85 -7.58 25.81
N PRO A 127 6.07 -8.05 26.15
CA PRO A 127 6.31 -8.88 27.34
C PRO A 127 6.03 -8.24 28.70
N ASP A 128 6.05 -6.91 28.78
CA ASP A 128 5.91 -6.15 30.03
C ASP A 128 4.51 -5.55 30.24
N ASP A 129 3.49 -6.10 29.54
CA ASP A 129 2.12 -5.60 29.51
C ASP A 129 2.01 -4.13 29.06
N THR A 130 3.04 -3.62 28.36
CA THR A 130 2.94 -2.38 27.61
C THR A 130 2.00 -2.59 26.43
N PHE A 131 1.32 -1.54 25.99
CA PHE A 131 0.68 -1.49 24.68
C PHE A 131 0.97 -0.16 24.00
N ALA A 132 0.86 -0.17 22.67
CA ALA A 132 1.07 1.00 21.84
C ALA A 132 -0.27 1.50 21.28
N ALA A 133 -0.49 2.81 21.33
CA ALA A 133 -1.63 3.48 20.72
C ALA A 133 -1.16 4.51 19.71
N PHE A 134 -1.83 4.62 18.57
CA PHE A 134 -1.46 5.55 17.50
C PHE A 134 -2.59 6.52 17.16
N ASN A 135 -2.20 7.70 16.67
CA ASN A 135 -3.08 8.66 16.03
C ASN A 135 -2.62 8.83 14.58
N ALA A 136 -3.46 8.35 13.65
CA ALA A 136 -3.13 8.35 12.22
C ALA A 136 -3.15 9.75 11.58
N ASP A 137 -3.94 10.68 12.11
CA ASP A 137 -4.03 12.05 11.57
C ASP A 137 -2.75 12.85 11.87
N GLU A 138 -2.07 12.51 12.97
CA GLU A 138 -0.90 13.23 13.48
C GLU A 138 0.42 12.45 13.29
N ASN A 139 0.37 11.23 12.74
CA ASN A 139 1.49 10.29 12.66
C ASN A 139 2.24 10.11 13.99
N GLU A 140 1.49 9.82 15.05
CA GLU A 140 2.02 9.82 16.41
C GLU A 140 1.71 8.53 17.16
N TRP A 141 2.65 8.11 18.01
CA TRP A 141 2.49 6.96 18.90
C TRP A 141 2.58 7.36 20.37
N ILE A 142 1.85 6.62 21.21
CA ILE A 142 1.95 6.64 22.67
C ILE A 142 2.13 5.20 23.18
N LEU A 143 3.13 4.98 24.02
CA LEU A 143 3.31 3.74 24.78
C LEU A 143 2.71 3.90 26.17
N PHE A 144 1.91 2.94 26.60
CA PHE A 144 1.26 2.89 27.91
C PHE A 144 1.74 1.70 28.73
N ASP A 145 1.85 1.86 30.05
CA ASP A 145 2.10 0.74 30.96
C ASP A 145 0.81 -0.02 31.32
N SER A 146 0.97 -1.11 32.09
CA SER A 146 -0.12 -1.95 32.56
C SER A 146 -1.11 -1.25 33.50
N ASP A 147 -0.76 -0.07 33.99
CA ASP A 147 -1.61 0.81 34.79
C ASP A 147 -2.27 1.91 33.92
N LEU A 148 -2.22 1.83 32.58
CA LEU A 148 -2.72 2.88 31.68
C LEU A 148 -2.04 4.25 31.88
N ASN A 149 -0.82 4.28 32.43
CA ASN A 149 -0.02 5.51 32.45
C ASN A 149 0.80 5.61 31.16
N GLN A 150 0.83 6.80 30.58
CA GLN A 150 1.68 7.08 29.44
C GLN A 150 3.17 6.99 29.83
N LYS A 151 3.88 6.02 29.24
CA LYS A 151 5.34 5.86 29.34
C LYS A 151 6.04 6.84 28.42
N LYS A 152 5.58 6.94 27.17
CA LYS A 152 6.25 7.72 26.12
C LYS A 152 5.30 8.14 25.01
N ARG A 153 5.60 9.26 24.37
CA ARG A 153 4.89 9.79 23.19
C ARG A 153 5.93 10.32 22.21
N PHE A 154 5.78 9.99 20.93
CA PHE A 154 6.74 10.37 19.88
C PHE A 154 6.10 10.32 18.50
N ASP A 155 6.63 11.14 17.60
CA ASP A 155 6.22 11.21 16.21
C ASP A 155 6.95 10.15 15.37
N VAL A 156 6.32 9.71 14.29
CA VAL A 156 6.88 8.79 13.30
C VAL A 156 6.68 9.35 11.89
N GLU A 157 7.45 8.85 10.92
CA GLU A 157 7.21 9.15 9.50
C GLU A 157 5.82 8.64 9.06
N THR A 158 5.45 7.46 9.57
CA THR A 158 4.20 6.76 9.24
C THR A 158 3.80 5.83 10.38
N ILE A 159 2.50 5.72 10.64
CA ILE A 159 1.90 4.78 11.59
C ILE A 159 1.76 3.35 11.03
N TYR A 160 2.05 3.12 9.76
CA TYR A 160 1.97 1.80 9.11
C TYR A 160 3.24 0.95 9.30
N GLY A 161 3.89 1.06 10.47
CA GLY A 161 5.07 0.29 10.84
C GLY A 161 4.77 -0.76 11.91
N GLN A 162 5.82 -1.42 12.40
CA GLN A 162 5.77 -2.41 13.49
C GLN A 162 6.90 -2.16 14.49
N PHE A 163 6.68 -2.46 15.75
CA PHE A 163 7.65 -2.39 16.84
C PHE A 163 8.52 -3.64 16.92
N SER A 164 9.79 -3.48 17.28
CA SER A 164 10.55 -4.61 17.81
C SER A 164 9.91 -5.15 19.08
N HIS A 165 10.04 -6.45 19.34
CA HIS A 165 9.42 -7.09 20.50
C HIS A 165 9.89 -6.50 21.84
N ASP A 166 11.12 -5.97 21.88
CA ASP A 166 11.69 -5.30 23.05
C ASP A 166 11.40 -3.79 23.14
N LEU A 167 10.60 -3.24 22.21
CA LEU A 167 10.21 -1.82 22.12
C LEU A 167 11.38 -0.84 21.99
N THR A 168 12.50 -1.28 21.41
CA THR A 168 13.66 -0.41 21.17
C THR A 168 13.68 0.22 19.78
N GLU A 169 13.10 -0.47 18.79
CA GLU A 169 13.06 -0.06 17.39
C GLU A 169 11.62 -0.04 16.86
N TYR A 170 11.37 0.84 15.89
CA TYR A 170 10.15 0.90 15.11
C TYR A 170 10.49 0.76 13.62
N TYR A 171 10.03 -0.32 13.00
CA TYR A 171 10.27 -0.67 11.60
C TYR A 171 9.18 -0.11 10.70
N PHE A 172 9.57 0.55 9.62
CA PHE A 172 8.62 1.14 8.67
C PHE A 172 9.24 1.23 7.28
N LEU A 173 8.40 1.44 6.26
CA LEU A 173 8.88 1.68 4.91
C LEU A 173 9.03 3.17 4.64
N LYS A 174 10.18 3.55 4.08
CA LYS A 174 10.42 4.87 3.51
C LYS A 174 10.97 4.68 2.11
N ASP A 175 10.31 5.26 1.10
CA ASP A 175 10.65 5.08 -0.32
C ASP A 175 10.89 3.60 -0.71
N SER A 176 9.97 2.71 -0.31
CA SER A 176 10.07 1.26 -0.53
C SER A 176 11.29 0.56 0.12
N VAL A 177 12.04 1.25 0.98
CA VAL A 177 13.15 0.70 1.76
C VAL A 177 12.69 0.46 3.20
N LEU A 178 12.96 -0.74 3.71
CA LEU A 178 12.72 -1.04 5.12
C LEU A 178 13.73 -0.28 5.99
N CYS A 179 13.21 0.55 6.88
CA CYS A 179 13.98 1.35 7.83
C CYS A 179 13.60 0.95 9.26
N SER A 180 14.52 1.17 10.20
CA SER A 180 14.23 1.18 11.62
C SER A 180 14.43 2.58 12.19
N MET A 181 13.60 2.95 13.14
CA MET A 181 13.76 4.12 13.99
C MET A 181 14.01 3.67 15.42
N ASN A 182 15.14 4.08 15.99
CA ASN A 182 15.39 3.87 17.40
C ASN A 182 14.43 4.74 18.22
N ILE A 183 13.56 4.13 19.02
CA ILE A 183 12.49 4.83 19.73
C ILE A 183 13.04 5.81 20.75
N GLU A 184 14.20 5.52 21.37
CA GLU A 184 14.82 6.42 22.34
C GLU A 184 15.41 7.68 21.74
N THR A 185 16.12 7.54 20.62
CA THR A 185 16.87 8.64 20.03
C THR A 185 16.16 9.31 18.85
N GLY A 186 15.13 8.68 18.29
CA GLY A 186 14.48 9.09 17.04
C GLY A 186 15.36 8.91 15.80
N LYS A 187 16.51 8.22 15.93
CA LYS A 187 17.44 8.03 14.81
C LYS A 187 16.89 6.98 13.86
N VAL A 188 16.79 7.32 12.58
CA VAL A 188 16.38 6.42 11.50
C VAL A 188 17.60 5.86 10.75
N SER A 189 17.53 4.58 10.37
CA SER A 189 18.50 3.93 9.47
C SER A 189 17.84 2.84 8.63
N PRO A 190 18.32 2.59 7.39
CA PRO A 190 17.92 1.40 6.63
C PRO A 190 18.25 0.12 7.37
N VAL A 191 17.38 -0.89 7.26
CA VAL A 191 17.62 -2.23 7.77
C VAL A 191 18.51 -2.98 6.79
N GLU A 192 19.61 -3.56 7.29
CA GLU A 192 20.46 -4.44 6.51
C GLU A 192 19.83 -5.82 6.38
N ALA A 193 19.78 -6.37 5.16
CA ALA A 193 19.27 -7.70 4.89
C ALA A 193 20.17 -8.42 3.88
N ALA A 194 20.14 -9.76 3.88
CA ALA A 194 20.95 -10.61 3.00
C ALA A 194 20.71 -10.31 1.52
N PHE A 195 19.48 -9.93 1.18
CA PHE A 195 19.08 -9.47 -0.15
C PHE A 195 18.59 -8.03 -0.07
N ASN A 196 19.01 -7.21 -1.03
CA ASN A 196 18.54 -5.84 -1.16
C ASN A 196 17.18 -5.84 -1.88
N LEU A 197 16.07 -5.96 -1.17
CA LEU A 197 14.73 -5.94 -1.77
C LEU A 197 14.08 -4.56 -1.66
N ARG A 198 13.06 -4.30 -2.49
CA ARG A 198 12.17 -3.15 -2.34
C ARG A 198 10.78 -3.64 -1.99
N PHE A 199 10.13 -2.93 -1.07
CA PHE A 199 8.89 -3.38 -0.46
C PHE A 199 7.76 -2.39 -0.74
N ASN A 200 6.59 -2.92 -1.03
CA ASN A 200 5.36 -2.15 -1.11
C ASN A 200 4.76 -1.94 0.28
N SER A 201 4.87 -2.94 1.15
CA SER A 201 4.18 -2.95 2.43
C SER A 201 4.85 -3.84 3.48
N LEU A 202 4.56 -3.57 4.75
CA LEU A 202 4.98 -4.37 5.90
C LEU A 202 3.76 -5.10 6.47
N VAL A 203 3.61 -6.39 6.18
CA VAL A 203 2.35 -7.09 6.35
C VAL A 203 2.05 -7.46 7.81
N ASP A 204 3.01 -8.08 8.50
CA ASP A 204 2.82 -8.59 9.86
C ASP A 204 4.17 -8.76 10.58
N ILE A 205 4.15 -8.80 11.91
CA ILE A 205 5.30 -9.14 12.76
C ILE A 205 4.97 -10.32 13.67
N HIS A 206 5.95 -11.19 13.86
CA HIS A 206 5.79 -12.34 14.74
C HIS A 206 5.57 -11.89 16.20
N PRO A 207 4.65 -12.51 16.96
CA PRO A 207 4.26 -12.04 18.29
C PRO A 207 5.39 -12.01 19.33
N THR A 208 6.36 -12.92 19.20
CA THR A 208 7.43 -13.13 20.20
C THR A 208 8.84 -13.08 19.61
N GLU A 209 8.97 -12.81 18.32
CA GLU A 209 10.26 -12.80 17.61
C GLU A 209 10.30 -11.63 16.63
N ASP A 210 11.48 -11.08 16.36
CA ASP A 210 11.63 -10.00 15.38
C ASP A 210 11.68 -10.56 13.95
N LYS A 211 10.55 -11.11 13.49
CA LYS A 211 10.35 -11.62 12.12
C LYS A 211 9.23 -10.87 11.42
N LEU A 212 9.50 -10.37 10.23
CA LEU A 212 8.60 -9.52 9.46
C LEU A 212 8.15 -10.18 8.17
N PHE A 213 6.84 -10.24 7.96
CA PHE A 213 6.28 -10.45 6.63
C PHE A 213 6.22 -9.12 5.86
N LEU A 214 6.64 -9.14 4.61
CA LEU A 214 6.72 -7.96 3.74
C LEU A 214 6.19 -8.31 2.35
N ASP A 215 5.51 -7.35 1.71
CA ASP A 215 5.21 -7.42 0.28
C ASP A 215 6.41 -6.87 -0.50
N ALA A 216 7.14 -7.73 -1.19
CA ALA A 216 8.31 -7.37 -1.99
C ALA A 216 7.93 -7.16 -3.47
N PHE A 217 8.37 -6.05 -4.06
CA PHE A 217 8.21 -5.81 -5.49
C PHE A 217 8.97 -6.86 -6.30
N LEU A 218 8.31 -7.46 -7.30
CA LEU A 218 8.92 -8.46 -8.17
C LEU A 218 9.71 -7.85 -9.32
N SER A 219 9.41 -6.60 -9.68
CA SER A 219 10.06 -5.89 -10.77
C SER A 219 9.89 -4.37 -10.58
N PRO A 220 10.85 -3.54 -11.04
CA PRO A 220 10.69 -2.09 -11.11
C PRO A 220 9.66 -1.64 -12.17
N ASP A 221 9.22 -2.55 -13.04
CA ASP A 221 8.35 -2.29 -14.20
C ASP A 221 6.86 -2.50 -13.89
N THR A 222 6.52 -3.00 -12.71
CA THR A 222 5.14 -3.31 -12.32
C THR A 222 4.90 -3.07 -10.83
N MET A 223 3.64 -2.98 -10.42
CA MET A 223 3.24 -2.99 -9.01
C MET A 223 3.02 -4.40 -8.46
N LEU A 224 3.42 -5.45 -9.19
CA LEU A 224 3.24 -6.82 -8.72
C LEU A 224 4.20 -7.08 -7.56
N CYS A 225 3.64 -7.62 -6.49
CA CYS A 225 4.37 -8.00 -5.30
C CYS A 225 4.29 -9.51 -5.10
N GLY A 226 5.30 -10.05 -4.44
CA GLY A 226 5.25 -11.35 -3.80
C GLY A 226 5.57 -11.22 -2.31
N THR A 227 5.51 -12.33 -1.58
CA THR A 227 5.68 -12.32 -0.13
C THR A 227 7.12 -12.66 0.27
N ALA A 228 7.68 -11.91 1.22
CA ALA A 228 8.96 -12.17 1.86
C ALA A 228 8.82 -12.28 3.38
N LEU A 229 9.63 -13.13 4.00
CA LEU A 229 9.75 -13.26 5.46
C LEU A 229 11.19 -12.99 5.87
N LEU A 230 11.42 -11.88 6.56
CA LEU A 230 12.73 -11.44 7.04
C LEU A 230 12.87 -11.71 8.54
N ASP A 231 13.97 -12.35 8.93
CA ASP A 231 14.40 -12.46 10.32
C ASP A 231 15.41 -11.34 10.62
N LEU A 232 15.04 -10.41 11.51
CA LEU A 232 15.82 -9.21 11.83
C LEU A 232 17.04 -9.50 12.72
N GLY A 233 17.04 -10.62 13.46
CA GLY A 233 18.17 -11.01 14.30
C GLY A 233 19.35 -11.57 13.48
N SER A 234 19.04 -12.26 12.38
CA SER A 234 20.02 -12.86 11.47
C SER A 234 20.21 -12.09 10.16
N ASN A 235 19.36 -11.10 9.89
CA ASN A 235 19.26 -10.37 8.62
C ASN A 235 19.02 -11.29 7.41
N SER A 236 18.41 -12.46 7.64
CA SER A 236 18.23 -13.49 6.60
C SER A 236 16.76 -13.68 6.26
N PHE A 237 16.48 -14.04 5.00
CA PHE A 237 15.13 -14.36 4.58
C PHE A 237 14.86 -15.85 4.80
N SER A 238 13.70 -16.17 5.37
CA SER A 238 13.17 -17.53 5.41
C SER A 238 12.16 -17.80 4.29
N MET A 239 11.67 -16.73 3.65
CA MET A 239 10.80 -16.80 2.49
C MET A 239 11.09 -15.65 1.52
N ILE A 240 11.17 -15.96 0.24
CA ILE A 240 11.03 -15.00 -0.87
C ILE A 240 10.24 -15.74 -1.95
N SER A 241 9.00 -15.32 -2.17
CA SER A 241 8.08 -15.93 -3.14
C SER A 241 7.59 -14.91 -4.16
N SER A 242 7.27 -15.39 -5.37
CA SER A 242 6.59 -14.59 -6.40
C SER A 242 5.09 -14.53 -6.19
N ASP A 243 4.55 -15.45 -5.40
CA ASP A 243 3.15 -15.43 -5.02
C ASP A 243 2.93 -14.39 -3.92
N SER A 244 1.86 -13.61 -4.06
CA SER A 244 1.35 -12.71 -3.02
C SER A 244 0.37 -13.48 -2.14
N PHE A 245 0.76 -13.66 -0.89
CA PHE A 245 -0.06 -14.23 0.17
C PHE A 245 -0.48 -13.16 1.17
N ILE A 246 -1.53 -13.47 1.93
CA ILE A 246 -1.84 -12.78 3.18
C ILE A 246 -1.38 -13.73 4.30
N PRO A 247 -0.14 -13.60 4.79
CA PRO A 247 0.41 -14.45 5.84
C PRO A 247 -0.03 -13.99 7.23
N HIS A 248 -0.14 -14.94 8.15
CA HIS A 248 -0.36 -14.70 9.58
C HIS A 248 0.49 -15.62 10.44
N PHE A 249 0.93 -15.08 11.58
CA PHE A 249 1.56 -15.87 12.63
C PHE A 249 0.54 -16.41 13.65
N THR A 250 0.83 -17.58 14.17
CA THR A 250 0.24 -18.13 15.39
C THR A 250 1.15 -17.84 16.60
N GLU A 251 0.69 -18.13 17.81
CA GLU A 251 1.49 -18.01 19.05
C GLU A 251 2.72 -18.95 19.05
N ASP A 252 2.60 -20.16 18.50
CA ASP A 252 3.63 -21.20 18.53
C ASP A 252 4.63 -21.13 17.35
N SER A 253 4.73 -19.97 16.70
CA SER A 253 5.55 -19.74 15.48
C SER A 253 5.12 -20.53 14.24
N ASP A 254 3.98 -21.20 14.31
CA ASP A 254 3.29 -21.74 13.13
C ASP A 254 2.76 -20.59 12.27
N VAL A 255 2.64 -20.83 10.96
CA VAL A 255 2.25 -19.83 9.96
C VAL A 255 1.16 -20.36 9.06
N TYR A 256 0.29 -19.47 8.61
CA TYR A 256 -0.66 -19.78 7.57
C TYR A 256 -0.85 -18.64 6.58
N PHE A 257 -1.22 -19.00 5.36
CA PHE A 257 -1.21 -18.15 4.18
C PHE A 257 -2.56 -18.23 3.50
N PHE A 258 -3.23 -17.10 3.32
CA PHE A 258 -4.35 -17.00 2.41
C PHE A 258 -3.88 -16.61 1.01
N LYS A 259 -4.47 -17.23 0.00
CA LYS A 259 -4.35 -16.83 -1.40
C LYS A 259 -5.73 -16.73 -2.01
N TYR A 260 -6.09 -15.54 -2.51
CA TYR A 260 -7.41 -15.37 -3.13
C TYR A 260 -7.49 -16.14 -4.46
N ASN A 261 -8.43 -17.08 -4.51
CA ASN A 261 -8.71 -17.88 -5.69
C ASN A 261 -9.84 -17.24 -6.49
N THR A 262 -9.47 -16.59 -7.60
CA THR A 262 -10.43 -15.83 -8.41
C THR A 262 -11.45 -16.72 -9.11
N ASP A 263 -11.08 -17.96 -9.46
CA ASP A 263 -11.98 -18.90 -10.14
C ASP A 263 -13.02 -19.46 -9.18
N ALA A 264 -12.65 -19.72 -7.92
CA ALA A 264 -13.56 -20.18 -6.88
C ALA A 264 -14.36 -19.05 -6.21
N GLY A 265 -13.84 -17.81 -6.22
CA GLY A 265 -14.43 -16.69 -5.51
C GLY A 265 -14.29 -16.81 -3.98
N GLY A 266 -13.14 -17.29 -3.52
CA GLY A 266 -12.83 -17.54 -2.10
C GLY A 266 -11.32 -17.58 -1.87
N TYR A 267 -10.88 -18.14 -0.74
CA TYR A 267 -9.47 -18.22 -0.39
C TYR A 267 -8.99 -19.66 -0.28
N ASP A 268 -7.88 -19.96 -0.96
CA ASP A 268 -7.07 -21.12 -0.64
C ASP A 268 -6.27 -20.81 0.63
N VAL A 269 -6.16 -21.78 1.54
CA VAL A 269 -5.43 -21.62 2.81
C VAL A 269 -4.38 -22.70 2.93
N THR A 270 -3.11 -22.30 3.03
CA THR A 270 -1.99 -23.20 3.33
C THR A 270 -1.47 -22.88 4.71
N TYR A 271 -1.37 -23.87 5.60
CA TYR A 271 -1.04 -23.65 7.01
C TYR A 271 -0.12 -24.72 7.57
N SER A 272 0.71 -24.38 8.56
CA SER A 272 1.51 -25.36 9.27
C SER A 272 0.69 -26.05 10.37
N ALA A 273 0.85 -27.38 10.46
CA ALA A 273 0.25 -28.22 11.48
C ALA A 273 1.16 -29.42 11.75
N ASP A 274 1.48 -29.67 13.03
CA ASP A 274 2.30 -30.79 13.50
C ASP A 274 3.67 -30.88 12.79
N GLY A 275 4.27 -29.75 12.44
CA GLY A 275 5.57 -29.66 11.74
C GLY A 275 5.53 -30.00 10.25
N SER A 276 4.33 -30.05 9.65
CA SER A 276 4.09 -30.20 8.21
C SER A 276 3.16 -29.10 7.70
N PHE A 277 3.03 -28.95 6.38
CA PHE A 277 2.05 -28.02 5.79
C PHE A 277 0.84 -28.76 5.25
N VAL A 278 -0.33 -28.15 5.40
CA VAL A 278 -1.63 -28.63 4.93
C VAL A 278 -2.22 -27.56 4.01
N PHE A 279 -2.85 -27.99 2.92
CA PHE A 279 -3.56 -27.15 1.97
C PHE A 279 -5.07 -27.42 2.05
N ALA A 280 -5.83 -26.35 2.24
CA ALA A 280 -7.27 -26.32 2.11
C ALA A 280 -7.66 -25.50 0.87
N ASP A 281 -8.24 -26.17 -0.12
CA ASP A 281 -8.78 -25.53 -1.32
C ASP A 281 -9.96 -24.61 -0.96
N ALA A 282 -10.12 -23.50 -1.68
CA ALA A 282 -11.19 -22.54 -1.47
C ALA A 282 -12.61 -23.15 -1.45
N SER A 283 -12.84 -24.29 -2.11
CA SER A 283 -14.14 -24.98 -2.09
C SER A 283 -14.48 -25.65 -0.75
N LEU A 284 -13.50 -25.83 0.15
CA LEU A 284 -13.69 -26.36 1.50
C LEU A 284 -14.10 -25.29 2.51
N LEU A 285 -13.90 -24.03 2.15
CA LEU A 285 -14.17 -22.87 2.99
C LEU A 285 -15.32 -22.04 2.40
N PRO A 286 -16.02 -21.24 3.23
CA PRO A 286 -16.99 -20.29 2.71
C PRO A 286 -16.36 -19.29 1.74
N GLY A 287 -17.11 -18.93 0.69
CA GLY A 287 -16.71 -17.96 -0.31
C GLY A 287 -17.88 -17.12 -0.80
N GLY A 288 -17.67 -16.31 -1.84
CA GLY A 288 -18.66 -15.39 -2.38
C GLY A 288 -18.82 -14.14 -1.51
N GLU A 289 -19.98 -13.98 -0.86
CA GLU A 289 -20.26 -12.85 0.04
C GLU A 289 -19.75 -13.09 1.47
N THR A 290 -19.30 -14.31 1.79
CA THR A 290 -18.70 -14.64 3.09
C THR A 290 -17.17 -14.52 3.00
N GLU A 291 -16.64 -13.46 3.59
CA GLU A 291 -15.21 -13.27 3.86
C GLU A 291 -14.72 -14.11 5.04
N LEU A 292 -13.44 -14.45 5.02
CA LEU A 292 -12.71 -15.13 6.09
C LEU A 292 -11.80 -14.14 6.78
N TYR A 293 -11.85 -14.13 8.11
CA TYR A 293 -10.95 -13.33 8.93
C TYR A 293 -10.05 -14.23 9.77
N PRO A 294 -8.72 -14.09 9.65
CA PRO A 294 -7.81 -14.71 10.61
C PRO A 294 -8.10 -14.16 12.01
N VAL A 295 -7.87 -14.99 13.01
CA VAL A 295 -7.80 -14.55 14.40
C VAL A 295 -6.30 -14.45 14.74
N PRO A 296 -5.73 -13.22 14.79
CA PRO A 296 -4.28 -13.04 14.97
C PRO A 296 -3.73 -13.81 16.17
N TYR A 297 -2.52 -14.37 16.00
CA TYR A 297 -1.81 -15.15 17.02
C TYR A 297 -2.51 -16.44 17.46
N SER A 298 -3.49 -16.93 16.71
CA SER A 298 -4.14 -18.22 16.96
C SER A 298 -4.21 -19.08 15.70
N ASP A 299 -4.53 -20.35 15.88
CA ASP A 299 -4.79 -21.35 14.82
C ASP A 299 -6.23 -21.29 14.29
N CYS A 300 -6.93 -20.17 14.50
CA CYS A 300 -8.34 -20.04 14.22
C CYS A 300 -8.64 -19.02 13.10
N ILE A 301 -9.67 -19.33 12.30
CA ILE A 301 -10.25 -18.42 11.31
C ILE A 301 -11.75 -18.29 11.61
N VAL A 302 -12.28 -17.08 11.52
CA VAL A 302 -13.73 -16.83 11.64
C VAL A 302 -14.32 -16.36 10.32
N THR A 303 -15.61 -16.60 10.11
CA THR A 303 -16.33 -16.10 8.92
C THR A 303 -17.08 -14.81 9.22
N SER A 304 -17.16 -13.93 8.22
CA SER A 304 -18.13 -12.84 8.17
C SER A 304 -19.56 -13.34 7.91
N GLY A 305 -20.57 -12.52 8.21
CA GLY A 305 -21.97 -12.80 7.89
C GLY A 305 -22.83 -13.46 8.98
N ASN A 306 -24.12 -13.63 8.67
CA ASN A 306 -25.21 -14.00 9.61
C ASN A 306 -25.24 -15.49 10.02
N SER A 307 -24.14 -16.21 9.82
CA SER A 307 -23.97 -17.60 10.27
C SER A 307 -22.50 -17.80 10.58
N PRO A 308 -22.00 -17.14 11.66
CA PRO A 308 -20.58 -17.14 11.96
C PRO A 308 -20.12 -18.55 12.31
N ALA A 309 -18.99 -18.94 11.74
CA ALA A 309 -18.33 -20.20 12.00
C ALA A 309 -16.89 -19.95 12.43
N LEU A 310 -16.38 -20.83 13.28
CA LEU A 310 -14.99 -20.87 13.70
C LEU A 310 -14.33 -22.10 13.09
N PHE A 311 -13.27 -21.88 12.33
CA PHE A 311 -12.43 -22.91 11.76
C PHE A 311 -11.16 -23.05 12.60
N ARG A 312 -10.72 -24.28 12.82
CA ARG A 312 -9.45 -24.60 13.47
C ARG A 312 -8.50 -25.24 12.46
N LEU A 313 -7.28 -24.70 12.43
CA LEU A 313 -6.20 -25.10 11.53
C LEU A 313 -5.31 -26.14 12.22
N GLY A 314 -5.76 -27.39 12.25
CA GLY A 314 -4.97 -28.52 12.76
C GLY A 314 -4.57 -29.50 11.67
N SER A 315 -4.07 -30.68 12.06
CA SER A 315 -3.79 -31.76 11.10
C SER A 315 -4.98 -32.19 10.25
N ALA A 316 -6.21 -31.84 10.67
CA ALA A 316 -7.38 -31.74 9.82
C ALA A 316 -8.01 -30.35 9.95
N LEU A 317 -8.63 -29.87 8.88
CA LEU A 317 -9.46 -28.67 8.93
C LEU A 317 -10.76 -29.01 9.65
N GLU A 318 -11.10 -28.22 10.66
CA GLU A 318 -12.27 -28.43 11.50
C GLU A 318 -13.12 -27.17 11.54
N CYS A 319 -14.44 -27.32 11.60
CA CYS A 319 -15.39 -26.21 11.61
C CYS A 319 -16.43 -26.38 12.71
N CYS A 320 -16.74 -25.27 13.39
CA CYS A 320 -17.78 -25.14 14.38
C CYS A 320 -18.74 -24.02 13.97
N ASP A 321 -20.03 -24.35 13.90
CA ASP A 321 -21.10 -23.38 13.69
C ASP A 321 -21.43 -22.68 15.01
N LEU A 322 -21.09 -21.38 15.12
CA LEU A 322 -21.21 -20.64 16.37
C LEU A 322 -22.68 -20.28 16.70
N THR A 323 -23.61 -20.43 15.75
CA THR A 323 -25.05 -20.23 16.00
C THR A 323 -25.59 -21.24 17.00
N GLN A 324 -24.99 -22.43 17.07
CA GLN A 324 -25.34 -23.49 18.05
C GLN A 324 -25.03 -23.07 19.49
N TYR A 325 -24.17 -22.08 19.66
CA TYR A 325 -23.76 -21.51 20.94
C TYR A 325 -24.33 -20.10 21.17
N GLY A 326 -25.31 -19.69 20.37
CA GLY A 326 -26.05 -18.44 20.53
C GLY A 326 -25.41 -17.21 19.87
N ILE A 327 -24.36 -17.38 19.06
CA ILE A 327 -23.77 -16.30 18.26
C ILE A 327 -24.43 -16.32 16.88
N GLU A 328 -25.53 -15.58 16.72
CA GLU A 328 -26.37 -15.61 15.51
C GLU A 328 -26.05 -14.47 14.50
N HIS A 329 -25.29 -13.48 14.92
CA HIS A 329 -25.02 -12.26 14.16
C HIS A 329 -23.57 -12.22 13.66
N GLU A 330 -23.34 -11.41 12.64
CA GLU A 330 -22.00 -11.15 12.12
C GLU A 330 -21.02 -10.72 13.23
N LEU A 331 -19.79 -11.24 13.14
CA LEU A 331 -18.68 -10.84 14.00
C LEU A 331 -18.03 -9.59 13.39
N LEU A 332 -17.98 -8.52 14.18
CA LEU A 332 -17.42 -7.21 13.79
C LEU A 332 -16.01 -6.99 14.33
N ALA A 333 -15.61 -7.74 15.37
CA ALA A 333 -14.27 -7.73 15.92
C ALA A 333 -13.99 -9.05 16.65
N GLN A 334 -12.71 -9.42 16.70
CA GLN A 334 -12.21 -10.61 17.36
C GLN A 334 -10.86 -10.34 18.00
N CYS A 335 -10.62 -10.88 19.19
CA CYS A 335 -9.35 -10.76 19.90
C CYS A 335 -9.02 -12.08 20.59
N PHE A 336 -7.92 -12.71 20.19
CA PHE A 336 -7.41 -13.88 20.90
C PHE A 336 -6.78 -13.47 22.23
N MET A 337 -7.04 -14.27 23.26
CA MET A 337 -6.56 -14.08 24.62
C MET A 337 -5.59 -15.23 24.94
N PRO A 338 -4.29 -15.12 24.61
CA PRO A 338 -3.35 -16.25 24.65
C PRO A 338 -3.27 -16.92 26.03
N ASN A 339 -3.17 -16.11 27.09
CA ASN A 339 -3.08 -16.60 28.47
C ASN A 339 -4.33 -17.36 28.97
N ILE A 340 -5.50 -17.12 28.36
CA ILE A 340 -6.76 -17.80 28.69
C ILE A 340 -7.08 -18.92 27.68
N GLY A 341 -6.56 -18.84 26.46
CA GLY A 341 -6.93 -19.72 25.34
C GLY A 341 -8.37 -19.49 24.87
N GLY A 342 -8.85 -18.23 24.87
CA GLY A 342 -10.19 -17.85 24.46
C GLY A 342 -10.19 -16.72 23.44
N ILE A 343 -11.30 -16.55 22.71
CA ILE A 343 -11.48 -15.48 21.72
C ILE A 343 -12.63 -14.59 22.17
N ILE A 344 -12.38 -13.30 22.37
CA ILE A 344 -13.46 -12.32 22.51
C ILE A 344 -13.99 -12.02 21.12
N ALA A 345 -15.27 -12.25 20.90
CA ALA A 345 -15.97 -11.96 19.66
C ALA A 345 -17.06 -10.91 19.91
N VAL A 346 -17.16 -9.92 19.01
CA VAL A 346 -18.10 -8.81 19.14
C VAL A 346 -19.10 -8.83 17.99
N SER A 347 -20.39 -8.76 18.32
CA SER A 347 -21.48 -8.64 17.34
C SER A 347 -22.33 -7.41 17.62
N TYR A 348 -23.09 -6.95 16.63
CA TYR A 348 -24.06 -5.86 16.83
C TYR A 348 -25.50 -6.39 16.86
N VAL A 349 -26.16 -6.23 18.00
CA VAL A 349 -27.46 -6.83 18.32
C VAL A 349 -28.37 -5.78 18.94
N GLU A 350 -29.58 -5.60 18.40
CA GLU A 350 -30.60 -4.71 18.96
C GLU A 350 -30.11 -3.27 19.28
N SER A 351 -29.25 -2.71 18.43
CA SER A 351 -28.62 -1.38 18.59
C SER A 351 -27.54 -1.27 19.67
N GLN A 352 -26.96 -2.39 20.10
CA GLN A 352 -25.84 -2.45 21.04
C GLN A 352 -24.80 -3.46 20.58
N PHE A 353 -23.55 -3.28 21.01
CA PHE A 353 -22.51 -4.29 20.82
C PHE A 353 -22.62 -5.37 21.91
N GLU A 354 -22.59 -6.63 21.50
CA GLU A 354 -22.57 -7.79 22.38
C GLU A 354 -21.19 -8.44 22.35
N PHE A 355 -20.66 -8.76 23.53
CA PHE A 355 -19.34 -9.36 23.71
C PHE A 355 -19.49 -10.79 24.21
N ASN A 356 -18.86 -11.73 23.51
CA ASN A 356 -18.88 -13.14 23.85
C ASN A 356 -17.45 -13.67 23.95
N LEU A 357 -17.12 -14.36 25.04
CA LEU A 357 -15.90 -15.14 25.15
C LEU A 357 -16.17 -16.55 24.61
N ILE A 358 -15.55 -16.87 23.49
CA ILE A 358 -15.54 -18.20 22.90
C ILE A 358 -14.36 -18.97 23.49
N SER A 359 -14.57 -20.23 23.87
CA SER A 359 -13.52 -21.15 24.34
C SER A 359 -13.28 -22.24 23.28
N PRO A 360 -12.37 -22.04 22.32
CA PRO A 360 -12.19 -22.97 21.20
C PRO A 360 -11.93 -24.42 21.61
N SER A 361 -11.21 -24.64 22.72
CA SER A 361 -10.83 -25.99 23.18
C SER A 361 -12.00 -26.89 23.61
N VAL A 362 -13.18 -26.34 23.86
CA VAL A 362 -14.37 -27.08 24.33
C VAL A 362 -15.57 -27.00 23.39
N LEU A 363 -15.39 -26.41 22.20
CA LEU A 363 -16.41 -26.43 21.15
C LEU A 363 -16.48 -27.82 20.49
N ASP A 364 -17.69 -28.18 20.06
CA ASP A 364 -17.91 -29.35 19.21
C ASP A 364 -17.60 -28.99 17.74
N TYR A 365 -16.61 -29.65 17.16
CA TYR A 365 -16.20 -29.46 15.77
C TYR A 365 -16.61 -30.62 14.87
N SER A 366 -16.89 -30.29 13.61
CA SER A 366 -16.97 -31.26 12.52
C SER A 366 -15.70 -31.18 11.67
N VAL A 367 -15.11 -32.34 11.38
CA VAL A 367 -13.97 -32.44 10.46
C VAL A 367 -14.46 -32.18 9.03
N ILE A 368 -13.71 -31.34 8.30
CA ILE A 368 -13.89 -31.10 6.87
C ILE A 368 -12.90 -31.98 6.12
N ASP A 369 -13.41 -33.01 5.47
CA ASP A 369 -12.60 -33.86 4.60
C ASP A 369 -12.22 -33.12 3.30
N GLY A 370 -11.00 -33.35 2.80
CA GLY A 370 -10.55 -32.86 1.50
C GLY A 370 -9.29 -32.00 1.53
N THR A 371 -8.75 -31.70 2.71
CA THR A 371 -7.42 -31.09 2.82
C THR A 371 -6.33 -32.01 2.30
N GLU A 372 -5.28 -31.44 1.71
CA GLU A 372 -4.16 -32.18 1.13
C GLU A 372 -2.84 -31.82 1.83
N PRO A 373 -1.86 -32.75 1.93
CA PRO A 373 -0.51 -32.38 2.36
C PRO A 373 0.12 -31.40 1.38
N ALA A 374 0.81 -30.39 1.90
CA ALA A 374 1.50 -29.36 1.11
C ALA A 374 3.01 -29.34 1.39
N GLU A 375 3.77 -28.85 0.41
CA GLU A 375 5.18 -28.53 0.62
C GLU A 375 5.31 -27.25 1.47
N SER A 376 6.46 -27.07 2.11
CA SER A 376 6.73 -25.86 2.88
C SER A 376 6.71 -24.64 1.97
N MET A 377 5.94 -23.62 2.36
CA MET A 377 5.92 -22.32 1.70
C MET A 377 7.12 -21.45 2.08
N LEU A 378 7.78 -21.78 3.19
CA LEU A 378 8.97 -21.09 3.69
C LEU A 378 10.21 -21.50 2.87
N THR A 379 10.31 -20.93 1.68
CA THR A 379 11.42 -21.14 0.75
C THR A 379 11.94 -19.81 0.21
N VAL A 380 13.24 -19.73 -0.01
CA VAL A 380 13.91 -18.52 -0.52
C VAL A 380 14.18 -18.70 -2.01
N ASN A 381 13.43 -17.99 -2.85
CA ASN A 381 13.75 -17.89 -4.27
C ASN A 381 14.70 -16.70 -4.51
N GLU A 382 16.00 -16.99 -4.53
CA GLU A 382 17.05 -15.97 -4.72
C GLU A 382 16.95 -15.26 -6.08
N TYR A 383 16.39 -15.91 -7.11
CA TYR A 383 16.24 -15.30 -8.44
C TYR A 383 15.34 -14.06 -8.40
N ILE A 384 14.28 -14.06 -7.59
CA ILE A 384 13.39 -12.89 -7.45
C ILE A 384 14.16 -11.68 -6.92
N ALA A 385 15.07 -11.90 -5.98
CA ALA A 385 15.88 -10.84 -5.39
C ALA A 385 16.86 -10.23 -6.40
N GLU A 386 17.41 -11.05 -7.29
CA GLU A 386 18.34 -10.61 -8.34
C GLU A 386 17.60 -9.98 -9.53
N ASP A 387 16.45 -10.53 -9.92
CA ASP A 387 15.68 -10.13 -11.11
C ASP A 387 15.24 -8.65 -11.06
N TYR A 388 14.82 -8.16 -9.88
CA TYR A 388 14.46 -6.75 -9.72
C TYR A 388 15.61 -5.82 -10.14
N TRP A 389 16.81 -6.04 -9.59
CA TRP A 389 17.97 -5.19 -9.90
C TRP A 389 18.56 -5.47 -11.27
N PHE A 390 18.40 -6.68 -11.79
CA PHE A 390 18.74 -7.00 -13.16
C PHE A 390 17.87 -6.21 -14.15
N ALA A 391 16.56 -6.07 -13.87
CA ALA A 391 15.66 -5.24 -14.67
C ALA A 391 15.97 -3.74 -14.56
N VAL A 392 16.44 -3.27 -13.39
CA VAL A 392 16.90 -1.89 -13.21
C VAL A 392 18.20 -1.62 -13.98
N ASN A 393 19.21 -2.48 -13.82
CA ASN A 393 20.56 -2.25 -14.32
C ASN A 393 20.77 -2.71 -15.77
N GLY A 394 19.90 -3.60 -16.25
CA GLY A 394 20.02 -4.25 -17.54
C GLY A 394 20.99 -5.45 -17.52
N SER A 395 20.71 -6.40 -18.41
CA SER A 395 21.56 -7.56 -18.66
C SER A 395 22.89 -7.18 -19.33
N SER A 396 23.87 -8.11 -19.32
CA SER A 396 25.07 -7.93 -20.14
C SER A 396 24.72 -7.98 -21.62
N LEU A 397 25.16 -6.96 -22.37
CA LEU A 397 24.99 -6.90 -23.82
C LEU A 397 26.06 -7.71 -24.58
N PRO A 398 25.80 -8.10 -25.83
CA PRO A 398 26.81 -8.68 -26.73
C PRO A 398 28.07 -7.81 -26.90
N GLU A 399 29.21 -8.42 -27.24
CA GLU A 399 30.51 -7.73 -27.36
C GLU A 399 30.48 -6.53 -28.32
N ASN A 400 29.75 -6.64 -29.43
CA ASN A 400 29.61 -5.57 -30.42
C ASN A 400 28.82 -4.34 -29.91
N LEU A 401 28.07 -4.46 -28.81
CA LEU A 401 27.33 -3.36 -28.18
C LEU A 401 28.03 -2.79 -26.94
N GLN A 402 29.16 -3.35 -26.51
CA GLN A 402 29.86 -2.87 -25.30
C GLN A 402 30.31 -1.41 -25.44
N GLY A 403 30.71 -0.99 -26.64
CA GLY A 403 31.07 0.41 -26.90
C GLY A 403 29.91 1.39 -26.70
N VAL A 404 28.70 1.02 -27.14
CA VAL A 404 27.50 1.88 -26.97
C VAL A 404 26.97 1.83 -25.55
N ARG A 405 27.12 0.70 -24.86
CA ARG A 405 26.80 0.57 -23.43
C ARG A 405 27.64 1.52 -22.59
N SER A 406 28.97 1.52 -22.77
CA SER A 406 29.86 2.45 -22.06
C SER A 406 29.48 3.90 -22.28
N ARG A 407 29.11 4.27 -23.52
CA ARG A 407 28.64 5.63 -23.82
C ARG A 407 27.34 5.98 -23.07
N ALA A 408 26.39 5.06 -23.06
CA ALA A 408 25.14 5.26 -22.31
C ALA A 408 25.39 5.35 -20.79
N ASP A 409 26.39 4.65 -20.26
CA ASP A 409 26.80 4.76 -18.86
C ASP A 409 27.42 6.13 -18.55
N GLU A 410 28.26 6.68 -19.44
CA GLU A 410 28.81 8.05 -19.32
C GLU A 410 27.70 9.10 -19.29
N ILE A 411 26.68 8.97 -20.15
CA ILE A 411 25.50 9.85 -20.17
C ILE A 411 24.69 9.68 -18.88
N SER A 412 24.47 8.43 -18.45
CA SER A 412 23.73 8.11 -17.22
C SER A 412 24.38 8.72 -15.98
N GLU A 413 25.72 8.63 -15.86
CA GLU A 413 26.48 9.22 -14.76
C GLU A 413 26.42 10.75 -14.79
N LYS A 414 26.59 11.36 -15.97
CA LYS A 414 26.60 12.81 -16.15
C LYS A 414 25.28 13.47 -15.77
N TYR A 415 24.15 12.89 -16.17
CA TYR A 415 22.83 13.50 -15.96
C TYR A 415 22.05 12.91 -14.80
N GLY A 416 22.44 11.74 -14.27
CA GLY A 416 21.70 11.09 -13.20
C GLY A 416 20.46 10.32 -13.66
N VAL A 417 20.39 9.94 -14.94
CA VAL A 417 19.34 9.07 -15.50
C VAL A 417 19.80 7.63 -15.60
N ARG A 418 18.88 6.69 -15.87
CA ARG A 418 19.20 5.32 -16.27
C ARG A 418 18.87 5.13 -17.74
N ILE A 419 19.73 4.43 -18.49
CA ILE A 419 19.51 4.16 -19.91
C ILE A 419 19.59 2.66 -20.15
N LEU A 420 18.54 2.07 -20.74
CA LEU A 420 18.49 0.69 -21.18
C LEU A 420 18.49 0.62 -22.72
N LEU A 421 19.20 -0.37 -23.26
CA LEU A 421 19.45 -0.53 -24.69
C LEU A 421 19.15 -1.97 -25.12
N SER A 422 18.69 -2.17 -26.36
CA SER A 422 18.67 -3.51 -26.96
C SER A 422 17.90 -4.52 -26.07
N SER A 423 18.46 -5.70 -25.85
CA SER A 423 17.84 -6.74 -25.02
C SER A 423 17.68 -6.36 -23.54
N GLN A 424 18.33 -5.29 -23.05
CA GLN A 424 18.12 -4.79 -21.69
C GLN A 424 16.73 -4.17 -21.52
N CYS A 425 16.11 -3.69 -22.60
CA CYS A 425 14.75 -3.13 -22.56
C CYS A 425 13.68 -4.23 -22.40
N LEU A 426 14.00 -5.49 -22.68
CA LEU A 426 13.01 -6.58 -22.78
C LEU A 426 12.15 -6.79 -21.52
N PRO A 427 12.70 -6.79 -20.28
CA PRO A 427 11.89 -6.93 -19.08
C PRO A 427 10.81 -5.84 -18.99
N ALA A 428 11.20 -4.58 -19.19
CA ALA A 428 10.28 -3.44 -19.17
C ALA A 428 9.26 -3.49 -20.31
N CYS A 429 9.67 -3.92 -21.52
CA CYS A 429 8.78 -4.08 -22.67
C CYS A 429 7.75 -5.21 -22.50
N THR A 430 8.01 -6.19 -21.64
CA THR A 430 7.07 -7.30 -21.37
C THR A 430 5.81 -6.82 -20.66
N PHE A 431 5.91 -5.72 -19.92
CA PHE A 431 4.81 -5.10 -19.17
C PHE A 431 4.34 -3.78 -19.78
N ALA A 432 4.88 -3.41 -20.95
CA ALA A 432 4.51 -2.20 -21.66
C ALA A 432 3.01 -2.19 -22.00
N GLU A 433 2.41 -1.00 -21.92
CA GLU A 433 1.01 -0.78 -22.31
C GLU A 433 0.78 -1.14 -23.79
N TYR A 434 1.76 -0.80 -24.63
CA TYR A 434 1.75 -1.07 -26.06
C TYR A 434 2.77 -2.17 -26.38
N PRO A 435 2.43 -3.13 -27.26
CA PRO A 435 3.41 -4.09 -27.75
C PRO A 435 4.64 -3.34 -28.30
N THR A 436 5.79 -3.58 -27.70
CA THR A 436 7.02 -2.84 -27.95
C THR A 436 8.10 -3.79 -28.43
N THR A 437 8.75 -3.46 -29.54
CA THR A 437 9.85 -4.26 -30.11
C THR A 437 11.18 -3.67 -29.67
N THR A 438 12.11 -4.50 -29.17
CA THR A 438 13.46 -4.07 -28.80
C THR A 438 14.38 -4.06 -30.03
N THR A 439 15.47 -3.29 -30.01
CA THR A 439 16.32 -3.11 -31.21
C THR A 439 17.03 -4.41 -31.64
N ASP A 440 17.30 -5.34 -30.72
CA ASP A 440 17.88 -6.66 -31.01
C ASP A 440 16.93 -7.56 -31.81
N GLN A 441 15.64 -7.23 -31.86
CA GLN A 441 14.62 -7.98 -32.59
C GLN A 441 14.40 -7.47 -34.02
N MET A 442 15.05 -6.36 -34.42
CA MET A 442 14.75 -5.65 -35.67
C MET A 442 15.58 -6.03 -36.90
N ASP A 443 16.45 -7.06 -36.82
CA ASP A 443 17.34 -7.47 -37.92
C ASP A 443 18.12 -6.29 -38.55
N LEU A 444 18.70 -5.45 -37.70
CA LEU A 444 19.42 -4.24 -38.11
C LEU A 444 20.79 -4.59 -38.70
N ALA A 445 21.16 -3.93 -39.79
CA ALA A 445 22.49 -4.08 -40.39
C ALA A 445 23.61 -3.60 -39.46
N ASP A 446 23.35 -2.56 -38.66
CA ASP A 446 24.25 -2.04 -37.63
C ASP A 446 23.42 -1.44 -36.48
N GLU A 447 23.07 -2.28 -35.52
CA GLU A 447 22.35 -1.89 -34.31
C GLU A 447 23.14 -0.87 -33.48
N ALA A 448 24.46 -1.05 -33.35
CA ALA A 448 25.31 -0.18 -32.56
C ALA A 448 25.31 1.25 -33.11
N ALA A 449 25.43 1.40 -34.44
CA ALA A 449 25.36 2.72 -35.08
C ALA A 449 23.99 3.41 -34.86
N SER A 450 22.90 2.64 -34.93
CA SER A 450 21.54 3.14 -34.73
C SER A 450 21.34 3.64 -33.31
N ILE A 451 21.75 2.85 -32.31
CA ILE A 451 21.70 3.22 -30.89
C ILE A 451 22.59 4.45 -30.61
N ASN A 452 23.79 4.52 -31.19
CA ASN A 452 24.66 5.68 -30.99
C ASN A 452 24.05 6.99 -31.48
N ALA A 453 23.39 6.98 -32.63
CA ALA A 453 22.70 8.17 -33.15
C ALA A 453 21.54 8.60 -32.25
N ALA A 454 20.83 7.63 -31.66
CA ALA A 454 19.80 7.90 -30.66
C ALA A 454 20.36 8.49 -29.37
N LEU A 455 21.52 8.00 -28.92
CA LEU A 455 22.25 8.55 -27.77
C LEU A 455 22.76 9.97 -28.01
N ASP A 456 23.15 10.32 -29.24
CA ASP A 456 23.48 11.72 -29.61
C ASP A 456 22.27 12.64 -29.34
N SER A 457 21.10 12.24 -29.82
CA SER A 457 19.84 13.00 -29.66
C SER A 457 19.38 13.06 -28.20
N LEU A 458 19.56 11.95 -27.47
CA LEU A 458 19.23 11.92 -26.05
C LEU A 458 20.15 12.83 -25.24
N GLU A 459 21.47 12.77 -25.46
CA GLU A 459 22.41 13.64 -24.76
C GLU A 459 22.14 15.12 -25.06
N GLU A 460 21.77 15.47 -26.29
CA GLU A 460 21.32 16.80 -26.65
C GLU A 460 20.09 17.21 -25.84
N ALA A 461 19.04 16.37 -25.78
CA ALA A 461 17.83 16.65 -25.00
C ALA A 461 18.11 16.84 -23.51
N LEU A 462 18.89 15.93 -22.90
CA LEU A 462 19.24 16.01 -21.48
C LEU A 462 20.06 17.28 -21.16
N SER A 463 20.89 17.74 -22.09
CA SER A 463 21.70 18.96 -21.93
C SER A 463 20.89 20.26 -21.87
N LEU A 464 19.61 20.22 -22.28
CA LEU A 464 18.71 21.37 -22.20
C LEU A 464 18.20 21.65 -20.78
N TYR A 465 18.30 20.65 -19.89
CA TYR A 465 17.84 20.76 -18.51
C TYR A 465 18.94 21.33 -17.61
N PRO A 466 18.58 22.12 -16.58
CA PRO A 466 19.55 22.66 -15.65
C PRO A 466 20.26 21.55 -14.85
N GLU A 467 21.50 21.83 -14.43
CA GLU A 467 22.26 20.91 -13.59
C GLU A 467 21.48 20.57 -12.31
N GLY A 468 21.46 19.28 -11.96
CA GLY A 468 20.73 18.79 -10.79
C GLY A 468 19.23 18.59 -10.99
N PHE A 469 18.68 18.77 -12.21
CA PHE A 469 17.26 18.49 -12.48
C PHE A 469 16.88 17.01 -12.28
N PHE A 470 17.47 16.10 -13.05
CA PHE A 470 17.10 14.68 -13.03
C PHE A 470 17.37 13.93 -11.72
N PRO A 471 18.45 14.21 -10.96
CA PRO A 471 18.66 13.59 -9.66
C PRO A 471 17.54 13.81 -8.65
N GLN A 472 16.73 14.87 -8.79
CA GLN A 472 15.61 15.16 -7.88
C GLN A 472 14.43 14.18 -8.01
N PHE A 473 14.38 13.39 -9.09
CA PHE A 473 13.38 12.33 -9.26
C PHE A 473 13.69 11.08 -8.43
N ARG A 474 14.87 11.01 -7.81
CA ARG A 474 15.27 9.86 -6.99
C ARG A 474 14.72 9.99 -5.58
N SER A 475 14.51 8.85 -4.95
CA SER A 475 14.21 8.77 -3.52
C SER A 475 15.38 9.27 -2.66
N GLU A 476 15.14 9.44 -1.36
CA GLU A 476 16.18 9.84 -0.40
C GLU A 476 17.35 8.84 -0.38
N PHE A 477 17.07 7.57 -0.64
CA PHE A 477 18.08 6.50 -0.71
C PHE A 477 18.77 6.40 -2.07
N GLY A 478 18.45 7.28 -3.02
CA GLY A 478 19.06 7.32 -4.35
C GLY A 478 18.52 6.30 -5.34
N ASP A 479 17.42 5.62 -5.01
CA ASP A 479 16.71 4.71 -5.90
C ASP A 479 15.71 5.46 -6.78
N GLY A 480 15.20 4.77 -7.81
CA GLY A 480 14.23 5.37 -8.73
C GLY A 480 14.84 6.43 -9.64
N GLY A 481 13.97 7.29 -10.14
CA GLY A 481 14.29 8.37 -11.06
C GLY A 481 13.87 8.10 -12.51
N ILE A 482 14.43 8.87 -13.44
CA ILE A 482 14.13 8.71 -14.87
C ILE A 482 14.93 7.54 -15.46
N ARG A 483 14.22 6.60 -16.09
CA ARG A 483 14.77 5.47 -16.84
C ARG A 483 14.31 5.52 -18.29
N ILE A 484 15.26 5.58 -19.22
CA ILE A 484 15.05 5.80 -20.65
C ILE A 484 15.37 4.51 -21.40
N MET A 485 14.42 4.01 -22.17
CA MET A 485 14.51 2.78 -22.94
C MET A 485 14.54 3.13 -24.43
N LEU A 486 15.67 2.82 -25.05
CA LEU A 486 15.85 2.99 -26.50
C LEU A 486 15.32 1.74 -27.20
N VAL A 487 14.14 1.83 -27.80
CA VAL A 487 13.41 0.71 -28.39
C VAL A 487 13.29 0.86 -29.91
N GLY A 488 12.83 -0.20 -30.55
CA GLY A 488 12.73 -0.33 -32.00
C GLY A 488 11.39 0.07 -32.62
N GLY A 489 10.38 0.34 -31.80
CA GLY A 489 9.06 0.75 -32.25
C GLY A 489 7.92 0.14 -31.42
N PHE A 490 6.72 0.64 -31.71
CA PHE A 490 5.49 0.31 -31.00
C PHE A 490 4.39 -0.13 -31.96
N GLU A 491 3.51 -1.04 -31.51
CA GLU A 491 2.26 -1.33 -32.21
C GLU A 491 1.12 -0.49 -31.58
N SER A 492 0.63 0.51 -32.32
CA SER A 492 -0.47 1.37 -31.89
C SER A 492 -1.35 1.82 -33.06
N ASN A 493 -2.58 2.27 -32.76
CA ASN A 493 -3.57 2.74 -33.75
C ASN A 493 -3.38 4.22 -34.15
N PHE A 494 -2.48 4.93 -33.46
CA PHE A 494 -1.93 6.22 -33.83
C PHE A 494 -0.41 6.04 -33.96
N ASN A 495 0.31 6.87 -34.72
CA ASN A 495 1.75 6.68 -34.95
C ASN A 495 2.57 7.10 -33.71
N MET A 496 2.50 6.33 -32.63
CA MET A 496 3.20 6.60 -31.37
C MET A 496 4.71 6.42 -31.56
N ILE A 497 5.49 7.41 -31.13
CA ILE A 497 6.95 7.44 -31.28
C ILE A 497 7.69 7.48 -29.93
N GLY A 498 6.95 7.72 -28.85
CA GLY A 498 7.41 7.62 -27.47
C GLY A 498 6.21 7.66 -26.52
N TYR A 499 6.43 7.20 -25.29
CA TYR A 499 5.48 7.35 -24.20
C TYR A 499 6.22 7.18 -22.85
N SER A 500 5.56 7.61 -21.78
CA SER A 500 6.06 7.54 -20.41
C SER A 500 5.06 6.87 -19.46
N VAL A 501 5.58 6.12 -18.48
CA VAL A 501 4.79 5.48 -17.44
C VAL A 501 5.55 5.49 -16.11
N GLN A 502 4.88 5.92 -15.06
CA GLN A 502 5.41 5.83 -13.70
C GLN A 502 5.06 4.48 -13.08
N ASN A 503 6.08 3.74 -12.64
CA ASN A 503 5.93 2.51 -11.86
C ASN A 503 6.75 2.62 -10.58
N SER A 504 6.08 2.67 -9.43
CA SER A 504 6.70 2.91 -8.13
C SER A 504 7.61 4.15 -8.20
N LEU A 505 8.89 4.01 -7.86
CA LEU A 505 9.89 5.09 -7.88
C LEU A 505 10.46 5.42 -9.27
N TRP A 506 10.09 4.69 -10.33
CA TRP A 506 10.67 4.83 -11.66
C TRP A 506 9.74 5.54 -12.64
N HIS A 507 10.26 6.57 -13.29
CA HIS A 507 9.63 7.22 -14.45
C HIS A 507 10.23 6.65 -15.73
N ASN A 508 9.50 5.73 -16.35
CA ASN A 508 9.96 4.96 -17.49
C ASN A 508 9.56 5.66 -18.79
N ILE A 509 10.55 5.98 -19.62
CA ILE A 509 10.37 6.66 -20.91
C ILE A 509 10.81 5.72 -22.02
N TYR A 510 9.91 5.34 -22.91
CA TYR A 510 10.19 4.49 -24.07
C TYR A 510 10.21 5.37 -25.31
N VAL A 511 11.25 5.26 -26.14
CA VAL A 511 11.36 6.03 -27.39
C VAL A 511 11.77 5.13 -28.54
N ASP A 512 11.01 5.20 -29.63
CA ASP A 512 11.37 4.60 -30.92
C ASP A 512 12.51 5.41 -31.54
N ILE A 513 13.70 4.80 -31.59
CA ILE A 513 14.91 5.47 -32.06
C ILE A 513 14.96 5.72 -33.56
N PHE A 514 14.03 5.18 -34.34
CA PHE A 514 13.97 5.37 -35.79
C PHE A 514 13.05 6.52 -36.20
N SER A 515 12.36 7.12 -35.24
CA SER A 515 11.49 8.26 -35.45
C SER A 515 12.28 9.57 -35.63
N GLU A 516 11.71 10.52 -36.39
CA GLU A 516 12.30 11.86 -36.54
C GLU A 516 12.01 12.73 -35.31
N GLY A 517 12.85 13.73 -35.06
CA GLY A 517 12.58 14.73 -34.01
C GLY A 517 12.81 14.24 -32.57
N LEU A 518 13.66 13.23 -32.35
CA LEU A 518 13.89 12.60 -31.05
C LEU A 518 14.15 13.56 -29.88
N VAL A 519 14.87 14.67 -30.10
CA VAL A 519 15.11 15.67 -29.05
C VAL A 519 13.80 16.23 -28.49
N GLY A 520 12.85 16.54 -29.37
CA GLY A 520 11.51 16.97 -28.98
C GLY A 520 10.74 15.87 -28.25
N THR A 521 10.75 14.65 -28.79
CA THR A 521 10.12 13.48 -28.15
C THR A 521 10.63 13.25 -26.73
N TYR A 522 11.94 13.31 -26.49
CA TYR A 522 12.48 13.20 -25.13
C TYR A 522 11.99 14.34 -24.23
N CYS A 523 11.95 15.58 -24.72
CA CYS A 523 11.46 16.70 -23.92
C CYS A 523 9.97 16.57 -23.58
N HIS A 524 9.18 16.03 -24.51
CA HIS A 524 7.77 15.70 -24.31
C HIS A 524 7.58 14.68 -23.19
N GLU A 525 8.28 13.54 -23.27
CA GLU A 525 8.11 12.46 -22.27
C GLU A 525 8.72 12.81 -20.91
N ILE A 526 9.80 13.60 -20.88
CA ILE A 526 10.36 14.12 -19.63
C ILE A 526 9.36 15.09 -18.97
N TRP A 527 8.56 15.84 -19.74
CA TRP A 527 7.50 16.65 -19.15
C TRP A 527 6.46 15.79 -18.45
N HIS A 528 5.97 14.71 -19.06
CA HIS A 528 5.03 13.80 -18.41
C HIS A 528 5.61 13.22 -17.11
N ALA A 529 6.89 12.83 -17.12
CA ALA A 529 7.57 12.40 -15.90
C ALA A 529 7.65 13.52 -14.84
N THR A 530 7.92 14.76 -15.27
CA THR A 530 8.00 15.95 -14.38
C THR A 530 6.65 16.24 -13.74
N GLU A 531 5.57 16.19 -14.52
CA GLU A 531 4.21 16.32 -14.05
C GLU A 531 3.87 15.22 -13.04
N ASP A 532 4.17 13.95 -13.36
CA ASP A 532 3.93 12.82 -12.45
C ASP A 532 4.68 13.00 -11.13
N HIS A 533 5.95 13.43 -11.17
CA HIS A 533 6.73 13.69 -9.98
C HIS A 533 6.09 14.77 -9.09
N ILE A 534 5.68 15.90 -9.67
CA ILE A 534 4.96 16.96 -8.95
C ILE A 534 3.66 16.41 -8.34
N THR A 535 2.90 15.62 -9.09
CA THR A 535 1.65 15.04 -8.59
C THR A 535 1.85 13.97 -7.52
N SER A 536 2.98 13.26 -7.53
CA SER A 536 3.32 12.32 -6.45
C SER A 536 3.63 13.02 -5.13
N ILE A 537 4.11 14.26 -5.18
CA ILE A 537 4.32 15.11 -4.00
C ILE A 537 2.99 15.74 -3.57
N ASN A 538 2.22 16.26 -4.54
CA ASN A 538 0.91 16.84 -4.30
C ASN A 538 -0.05 16.58 -5.46
N TYR A 539 -0.95 15.62 -5.24
CA TYR A 539 -1.90 15.11 -6.24
C TYR A 539 -2.77 16.19 -6.90
N GLY A 540 -3.06 17.29 -6.20
CA GLY A 540 -3.97 18.33 -6.67
C GLY A 540 -3.35 19.46 -7.49
N GLU A 541 -2.06 19.41 -7.83
CA GLU A 541 -1.35 20.60 -8.33
C GLU A 541 -1.62 21.00 -9.78
N PHE A 542 -1.91 20.03 -10.65
CA PHE A 542 -2.38 20.30 -12.01
C PHE A 542 -3.91 20.27 -12.05
N ASP A 543 -4.52 21.20 -11.31
CA ASP A 543 -5.98 21.31 -11.22
C ASP A 543 -6.61 21.54 -12.60
N VAL A 544 -7.54 20.65 -12.96
CA VAL A 544 -8.19 20.65 -14.26
C VAL A 544 -9.03 21.90 -14.51
N VAL A 545 -9.54 22.54 -13.45
CA VAL A 545 -10.35 23.76 -13.58
C VAL A 545 -9.45 24.96 -13.84
N GLN A 546 -8.38 25.13 -13.08
CA GLN A 546 -7.38 26.19 -13.29
C GLN A 546 -6.75 26.09 -14.67
N TRP A 547 -6.42 24.87 -15.13
CA TRP A 547 -5.90 24.68 -16.48
C TRP A 547 -6.93 25.02 -17.56
N ALA A 548 -8.20 24.64 -17.36
CA ALA A 548 -9.27 24.96 -18.30
C ALA A 548 -9.53 26.46 -18.45
N GLU A 549 -9.27 27.27 -17.42
CA GLU A 549 -9.36 28.75 -17.50
C GLU A 549 -8.32 29.35 -18.46
N LEU A 550 -7.27 28.61 -18.81
CA LEU A 550 -6.26 29.01 -19.80
C LEU A 550 -6.63 28.63 -21.24
N ASN A 551 -7.77 27.95 -21.44
CA ASN A 551 -8.29 27.53 -22.75
C ASN A 551 -9.36 28.51 -23.28
N PRO A 552 -9.76 28.42 -24.57
CA PRO A 552 -10.87 29.21 -25.09
C PRO A 552 -12.18 28.93 -24.34
N ASP A 553 -13.02 29.95 -24.19
CA ASP A 553 -14.34 29.81 -23.56
C ASP A 553 -15.16 28.68 -24.18
N GLY A 554 -15.58 27.71 -23.36
CA GLY A 554 -16.38 26.57 -23.78
C GLY A 554 -15.61 25.49 -24.56
N PHE A 555 -14.28 25.57 -24.64
CA PHE A 555 -13.44 24.52 -25.21
C PHE A 555 -13.57 23.21 -24.41
N GLN A 556 -13.50 22.08 -25.11
CA GLN A 556 -13.45 20.74 -24.54
C GLN A 556 -12.39 19.95 -25.31
N TYR A 557 -11.58 19.19 -24.58
CA TYR A 557 -10.62 18.26 -25.16
C TYR A 557 -11.33 17.10 -25.89
N ILE A 558 -10.65 16.55 -26.91
CA ILE A 558 -11.21 15.52 -27.80
C ILE A 558 -11.13 14.13 -27.17
N PHE A 559 -10.12 13.87 -26.33
CA PHE A 559 -9.82 12.60 -25.67
C PHE A 559 -9.57 11.41 -26.62
N ASP A 560 -9.46 11.66 -27.92
CA ASP A 560 -9.03 10.71 -28.94
C ASP A 560 -7.86 11.32 -29.74
N PRO A 561 -6.62 10.80 -29.57
CA PRO A 561 -5.46 11.29 -30.30
C PRO A 561 -5.62 11.25 -31.82
N ALA A 562 -6.26 10.22 -32.36
CA ALA A 562 -6.42 10.03 -33.80
C ALA A 562 -7.40 11.04 -34.41
N GLU A 563 -8.44 11.42 -33.66
CA GLU A 563 -9.34 12.53 -34.05
C GLU A 563 -8.67 13.89 -33.85
N SER A 564 -7.93 14.07 -32.76
CA SER A 564 -7.32 15.34 -32.38
C SER A 564 -6.31 15.86 -33.39
N ILE A 565 -5.44 15.00 -33.92
CA ILE A 565 -4.43 15.35 -34.93
C ILE A 565 -5.06 15.94 -36.20
N LEU A 566 -6.31 15.59 -36.51
CA LEU A 566 -7.03 16.12 -37.67
C LEU A 566 -7.59 17.54 -37.42
N ASN A 567 -7.56 18.02 -36.18
CA ASN A 567 -8.11 19.31 -35.74
C ASN A 567 -7.02 20.41 -35.66
N GLU A 568 -6.18 20.55 -36.68
CA GLU A 568 -5.12 21.57 -36.69
C GLU A 568 -5.66 23.01 -36.82
N GLY A 569 -6.82 23.24 -37.44
CA GLY A 569 -7.22 24.57 -37.92
C GLY A 569 -7.36 25.68 -36.86
N ASP A 570 -8.39 25.61 -36.02
CA ASP A 570 -8.74 26.71 -35.12
C ASP A 570 -7.90 26.70 -33.83
N TYR A 571 -7.53 27.87 -33.32
CA TYR A 571 -6.83 28.05 -32.04
C TYR A 571 -5.43 27.43 -31.90
N THR A 572 -4.81 26.88 -32.94
CA THR A 572 -3.45 26.34 -32.85
C THR A 572 -2.40 27.30 -33.41
N TYR A 573 -1.14 27.10 -33.03
CA TYR A 573 -0.01 27.82 -33.57
C TYR A 573 0.20 27.54 -35.07
N PHE A 574 0.15 26.27 -35.49
CA PHE A 574 0.42 25.90 -36.88
C PHE A 574 -0.79 26.05 -37.84
N GLY A 575 -2.01 26.12 -37.31
CA GLY A 575 -3.24 26.31 -38.08
C GLY A 575 -3.71 27.76 -38.20
N SER A 576 -3.32 28.64 -37.28
CA SER A 576 -3.73 30.04 -37.25
C SER A 576 -2.65 31.00 -37.76
N THR A 577 -3.09 32.16 -38.27
CA THR A 577 -2.20 33.28 -38.64
C THR A 577 -2.24 34.42 -37.62
N LYS A 578 -2.96 34.26 -36.51
CA LYS A 578 -3.19 35.30 -35.50
C LYS A 578 -2.70 34.82 -34.13
N PRO A 579 -1.56 35.33 -33.64
CA PRO A 579 -0.98 34.90 -32.37
C PRO A 579 -1.92 34.98 -31.16
N LYS A 580 -2.79 36.00 -31.12
CA LYS A 580 -3.78 36.19 -30.04
C LYS A 580 -4.90 35.15 -30.00
N ASP A 581 -5.09 34.42 -31.10
CA ASP A 581 -6.12 33.39 -31.19
C ASP A 581 -5.51 32.00 -30.92
N CYS A 582 -4.19 31.86 -30.72
CA CYS A 582 -3.52 30.57 -30.52
C CYS A 582 -3.45 30.19 -29.03
N TYR A 583 -4.11 29.10 -28.66
CA TYR A 583 -4.14 28.51 -27.31
C TYR A 583 -3.42 27.17 -27.22
N PHE A 584 -3.23 26.51 -28.37
CA PHE A 584 -2.62 25.19 -28.50
C PHE A 584 -1.47 25.25 -29.48
N ILE A 585 -0.53 24.31 -29.38
CA ILE A 585 0.58 24.19 -30.33
C ILE A 585 0.05 23.71 -31.69
N ASP A 586 -0.62 22.56 -31.67
CA ASP A 586 -1.11 21.85 -32.84
C ASP A 586 -2.43 21.13 -32.53
N GLY A 587 -2.93 20.34 -33.48
CA GLY A 587 -4.08 19.47 -33.28
C GLY A 587 -3.88 18.43 -32.17
N TYR A 588 -2.67 17.89 -32.00
CA TYR A 588 -2.40 16.86 -30.99
C TYR A 588 -2.53 17.40 -29.56
N ALA A 589 -2.13 18.65 -29.32
CA ALA A 589 -2.33 19.36 -28.04
C ALA A 589 -3.81 19.51 -27.62
N LYS A 590 -4.78 19.19 -28.49
CA LYS A 590 -6.22 19.18 -28.16
C LYS A 590 -6.73 17.80 -27.71
N THR A 591 -5.84 16.82 -27.53
CA THR A 591 -6.19 15.46 -27.10
C THR A 591 -6.68 15.48 -25.66
N ASN A 592 -5.85 15.96 -24.73
CA ASN A 592 -6.17 16.14 -23.33
C ASN A 592 -5.21 17.20 -22.75
N GLU A 593 -5.45 17.58 -21.50
CA GLU A 593 -4.67 18.58 -20.79
C GLU A 593 -3.20 18.19 -20.57
N ARG A 594 -2.87 16.90 -20.44
CA ARG A 594 -1.49 16.41 -20.27
C ARG A 594 -0.70 16.56 -21.56
N GLU A 595 -1.27 16.13 -22.69
CA GLU A 595 -0.65 16.29 -24.01
C GLU A 595 -0.47 17.76 -24.40
N ASP A 596 -1.42 18.63 -24.05
CA ASP A 596 -1.30 20.08 -24.26
C ASP A 596 -0.05 20.65 -23.57
N ARG A 597 0.12 20.34 -22.28
CA ARG A 597 1.30 20.75 -21.50
C ARG A 597 2.58 20.16 -22.07
N ALA A 598 2.59 18.87 -22.41
CA ALA A 598 3.75 18.19 -22.96
C ALA A 598 4.19 18.80 -24.30
N ARG A 599 3.25 19.10 -25.21
CA ARG A 599 3.55 19.79 -26.47
C ARG A 599 4.08 21.21 -26.23
N ILE A 600 3.54 21.96 -25.28
CA ILE A 600 4.07 23.30 -24.96
C ILE A 600 5.53 23.20 -24.48
N MET A 601 5.82 22.28 -23.56
CA MET A 601 7.19 22.10 -23.05
C MET A 601 8.15 21.64 -24.15
N GLU A 602 7.75 20.68 -24.98
CA GLU A 602 8.54 20.19 -26.11
C GLU A 602 9.05 21.32 -27.02
N TYR A 603 8.15 22.21 -27.45
CA TYR A 603 8.53 23.32 -28.33
C TYR A 603 9.31 24.42 -27.61
N ALA A 604 9.04 24.67 -26.32
CA ALA A 604 9.85 25.56 -25.52
C ALA A 604 11.30 25.07 -25.43
N MET A 605 11.48 23.77 -25.14
CA MET A 605 12.79 23.15 -24.94
C MET A 605 13.64 23.10 -26.21
N THR A 606 13.03 22.72 -27.33
CA THR A 606 13.69 22.65 -28.64
C THR A 606 14.07 24.02 -29.21
N GLY A 607 13.76 25.12 -28.50
CA GLY A 607 14.12 26.48 -28.90
C GLY A 607 13.27 27.04 -30.02
N PHE A 608 12.13 26.41 -30.30
CA PHE A 608 11.23 26.84 -31.36
C PHE A 608 10.69 28.24 -31.11
N PHE A 609 10.32 28.54 -29.87
CA PHE A 609 9.60 29.75 -29.50
C PHE A 609 10.45 31.02 -29.31
N GLY A 610 11.78 30.93 -29.30
CA GLY A 610 12.66 32.09 -29.09
C GLY A 610 12.12 33.12 -28.08
N SER A 611 12.17 34.42 -28.42
CA SER A 611 11.47 35.48 -27.65
C SER A 611 10.06 35.81 -28.20
N GLU A 612 9.64 35.11 -29.27
CA GLU A 612 8.39 35.36 -29.99
C GLU A 612 7.16 34.82 -29.26
N LEU A 613 7.32 33.91 -28.28
CA LEU A 613 6.20 33.42 -27.45
C LEU A 613 5.42 34.54 -26.78
N SER A 614 6.08 35.66 -26.47
CA SER A 614 5.44 36.86 -25.92
C SER A 614 4.35 37.46 -26.82
N GLU A 615 4.36 37.14 -28.13
CA GLU A 615 3.30 37.52 -29.08
C GLU A 615 2.06 36.61 -28.98
N TYR A 616 2.19 35.45 -28.32
CA TYR A 616 1.18 34.40 -28.16
C TYR A 616 0.72 34.33 -26.69
N PRO A 617 -0.15 35.25 -26.23
CA PRO A 617 -0.41 35.46 -24.81
C PRO A 617 -0.98 34.22 -24.08
N HIS A 618 -1.75 33.37 -24.76
CA HIS A 618 -2.34 32.17 -24.14
C HIS A 618 -1.30 31.05 -23.96
N LEU A 619 -0.48 30.79 -24.98
CA LEU A 619 0.65 29.85 -24.86
C LEU A 619 1.69 30.33 -23.85
N TYR A 620 1.96 31.64 -23.82
CA TYR A 620 2.82 32.26 -22.79
C TYR A 620 2.29 32.00 -21.38
N ALA A 621 1.00 32.24 -21.14
CA ALA A 621 0.38 32.05 -19.82
C ALA A 621 0.44 30.58 -19.37
N LYS A 622 0.22 29.65 -20.30
CA LYS A 622 0.34 28.20 -20.04
C LYS A 622 1.77 27.78 -19.68
N LEU A 623 2.76 28.20 -20.46
CA LEU A 623 4.16 27.89 -20.15
C LEU A 623 4.61 28.53 -18.83
N ARG A 624 4.15 29.76 -18.55
CA ARG A 624 4.39 30.41 -17.26
C ARG A 624 3.84 29.59 -16.10
N TYR A 625 2.58 29.15 -16.20
CA TYR A 625 1.94 28.29 -15.20
C TYR A 625 2.78 27.04 -14.94
N MET A 626 3.23 26.35 -16.00
CA MET A 626 4.08 25.16 -15.88
C MET A 626 5.44 25.46 -15.24
N SER A 627 6.09 26.57 -15.60
CA SER A 627 7.36 27.00 -15.01
C SER A 627 7.23 27.29 -13.52
N ASP A 628 6.15 27.96 -13.12
CA ASP A 628 5.87 28.28 -11.71
C ASP A 628 5.71 26.99 -10.88
N LYS A 629 5.07 25.95 -11.43
CA LYS A 629 4.98 24.63 -10.78
C LYS A 629 6.35 23.97 -10.61
N ILE A 630 7.21 24.00 -11.63
CA ILE A 630 8.58 23.48 -11.49
C ILE A 630 9.32 24.23 -10.38
N ARG A 631 9.27 25.57 -10.40
CA ARG A 631 9.94 26.42 -9.39
C ARG A 631 9.42 26.19 -7.97
N GLN A 632 8.17 25.76 -7.81
CA GLN A 632 7.57 25.45 -6.51
C GLN A 632 7.99 24.08 -5.97
N TYR A 633 8.16 23.08 -6.83
CA TYR A 633 8.31 21.68 -6.43
C TYR A 633 9.71 21.10 -6.60
N PHE A 634 10.58 21.77 -7.36
CA PHE A 634 11.98 21.39 -7.50
C PHE A 634 12.87 22.34 -6.68
N ASP A 635 13.97 21.81 -6.13
CA ASP A 635 15.07 22.64 -5.70
C ASP A 635 15.73 23.26 -6.94
N THR A 636 15.47 24.56 -7.11
CA THR A 636 15.98 25.33 -8.24
C THR A 636 17.15 26.23 -7.84
N THR A 637 17.74 25.99 -6.67
CA THR A 637 18.91 26.70 -6.18
C THR A 637 20.07 26.54 -7.15
N GLY A 638 20.62 27.66 -7.61
CA GLY A 638 21.78 27.67 -8.52
C GLY A 638 21.43 27.45 -9.99
N TRP A 639 20.15 27.22 -10.33
CA TRP A 639 19.72 27.26 -11.73
C TRP A 639 19.85 28.69 -12.26
N ASN A 640 20.43 28.84 -13.46
CA ASN A 640 20.31 30.06 -14.25
C ASN A 640 18.88 30.15 -14.83
N THR A 641 18.69 30.90 -15.91
CA THR A 641 17.47 30.80 -16.74
C THR A 641 17.45 29.42 -17.43
N PRO A 642 16.55 28.49 -17.06
CA PRO A 642 16.39 27.22 -17.73
C PRO A 642 15.82 27.43 -19.13
N ARG A 643 16.02 26.44 -20.00
CA ARG A 643 15.68 26.54 -21.42
C ARG A 643 14.22 26.90 -21.70
N TRP A 644 13.29 26.43 -20.88
CA TRP A 644 11.86 26.76 -21.04
C TRP A 644 11.53 28.20 -20.57
N GLU A 645 12.32 28.78 -19.67
CA GLU A 645 12.18 30.19 -19.26
C GLU A 645 12.82 31.15 -20.26
N ASP A 646 13.85 30.71 -21.02
CA ASP A 646 14.35 31.49 -22.17
C ASP A 646 13.21 31.78 -23.17
N ALA A 647 12.31 30.82 -23.39
CA ALA A 647 11.13 30.99 -24.24
C ALA A 647 10.14 32.03 -23.69
N LEU A 648 10.16 32.28 -22.39
CA LEU A 648 9.40 33.32 -21.71
C LEU A 648 10.11 34.69 -21.73
N GLY A 649 11.34 34.76 -22.26
CA GLY A 649 12.13 35.98 -22.42
C GLY A 649 12.85 36.45 -21.16
N GLU A 650 13.25 35.53 -20.28
CA GLU A 650 13.84 35.82 -18.95
C GLU A 650 15.36 35.88 -18.90
#